data_AF-A0AA36J4V0-F1
#
_entry.id   AF-A0AA36J4V0-F1
#
_cell.length_a   1.000
_cell.length_b   1.000
_cell.length_c   1.000
_cell.angle_alpha   90.00
_cell.angle_beta   90.00
_cell.angle_gamma   90.00
#
_symmetry.space_group_name_H-M   'P 1'
#
loop_
_entity.id
_entity.type
_entity.pdbx_description
1 polymer ?
#
loop_
_entity_poly.entity_id
_entity_poly.type
_entity_poly.pdbx_seq_one_letter_code
_entity_poly.pdbx_strand_id
1 'polypeptide(L)'
;MSAAKLEKKIWNLELRLREEFQMELQKAFAKIDYLEAQLSGHTSDVDKADLKAPSALPPLRFSMPSAQEMRTSVRKSRVTVVPVDEALDVSDGDSEVSVRAERWVPLEPVAFLESTWNLVLVLGFTEAGWLDIAIACLMLLVSAGLQITFAVILMGQDFLGNPFVAEIQAAQAWRQKVAHDYKHMDLAMTSLVSRVCNQDNGLIVSTNQASLISQINSFLGLGTTEFNPAGLRPGILLCMLCILLWCLYLCHEFRAIFISLEAVAQIPRSWETKFKDGRFLSMSYLRFVSYVLARLARATIAGLLLYAGIVWLANTTSISDLMLNAVALGAVLDVDEMFFAALVPKKIQIKIQDLEAIKITYSRGRSQVESVLLVLAMTGLMLWPWFQLVEPLGAAMQTVKIEYCGGNQDFVIGLNENQGVPVGLRTPAYNASSAASLTEIAVSNFAQADDSSSPWIRFTDTAQEFETQRTDTMNTLAASSSWRVCMDVDQWYLGGEVAPQDKQNAIAYEPFWWSTASGLGWSNTSTCSNMASLCNGDDAHLLRLVCPQTCGCDDHLTSPWYQLQVHGCPERCAETVSDGVEAAACQDHVNESQSLWQELWDDYPDVIASFMGLPDAAKDPNVLGIASLMKSQGCSALSSNGTEPMTGIEFCSGHSSLFTPLAYLCPVS
;
A
#
# COMPACT_ATOMS: atom_id res chain seq x y z
N MET A 1 29.38 14.15 4.26
CA MET A 1 30.38 14.96 5.00
C MET A 1 31.32 14.01 5.76
N SER A 2 32.59 13.88 5.37
CA SER A 2 33.50 12.93 6.03
C SER A 2 33.83 13.35 7.47
N ALA A 3 34.04 12.37 8.36
CA ALA A 3 34.36 12.62 9.77
C ALA A 3 35.54 13.59 9.96
N ALA A 4 36.56 13.50 9.10
CA ALA A 4 37.71 14.40 9.12
C ALA A 4 37.35 15.88 8.81
N LYS A 5 36.36 16.12 7.93
CA LYS A 5 35.88 17.47 7.59
C LYS A 5 35.08 18.07 8.76
N LEU A 6 34.37 17.21 9.51
CA LEU A 6 33.66 17.61 10.74
C LEU A 6 34.65 17.91 11.88
N GLU A 7 35.67 17.07 12.09
CA GLU A 7 36.71 17.29 13.10
C GLU A 7 37.49 18.59 12.85
N LYS A 8 37.89 18.87 11.61
CA LYS A 8 38.58 20.12 11.28
C LYS A 8 37.71 21.36 11.50
N LYS A 9 36.39 21.25 11.22
CA LYS A 9 35.43 22.33 11.51
C LYS A 9 35.23 22.50 13.02
N ILE A 10 35.13 21.42 13.78
CA ILE A 10 35.03 21.47 15.25
C ILE A 10 36.28 22.11 15.85
N TRP A 11 37.48 21.72 15.39
CA TRP A 11 38.73 22.28 15.88
C TRP A 11 38.87 23.77 15.58
N ASN A 12 38.52 24.21 14.36
CA ASN A 12 38.53 25.64 14.00
C ASN A 12 37.47 26.45 14.78
N LEU A 13 36.31 25.85 15.07
CA LEU A 13 35.28 26.48 15.89
C LEU A 13 35.75 26.62 17.34
N GLU A 14 36.38 25.59 17.89
CA GLU A 14 36.95 25.59 19.24
C GLU A 14 38.06 26.65 19.38
N LEU A 15 38.92 26.79 18.36
CA LEU A 15 39.96 27.80 18.32
C LEU A 15 39.37 29.22 18.33
N ARG A 16 38.37 29.50 17.47
CA ARG A 16 37.68 30.81 17.46
C ARG A 16 37.00 31.12 18.78
N LEU A 17 36.30 30.14 19.37
CA LEU A 17 35.66 30.29 20.68
C LEU A 17 36.67 30.62 21.77
N ARG A 18 37.87 30.02 21.75
CA ARG A 18 38.94 30.38 22.69
C ARG A 18 39.44 31.80 22.49
N GLU A 19 39.63 32.24 21.25
CA GLU A 19 40.10 33.60 20.94
C GLU A 19 39.07 34.68 21.34
N GLU A 20 37.79 34.46 21.01
CA GLU A 20 36.70 35.37 21.42
C GLU A 20 36.54 35.41 22.94
N PHE A 21 36.61 34.26 23.60
CA PHE A 21 36.57 34.19 25.06
C PHE A 21 37.76 34.91 25.72
N GLN A 22 38.97 34.76 25.17
CA GLN A 22 40.15 35.48 25.67
C GLN A 22 40.03 37.00 25.48
N MET A 23 39.47 37.48 24.36
CA MET A 23 39.22 38.90 24.15
C MET A 23 38.19 39.46 25.13
N GLU A 24 37.06 38.77 25.35
CA GLU A 24 36.06 39.20 26.33
C GLU A 24 36.58 39.14 27.76
N LEU A 25 37.40 38.13 28.09
CA LEU A 25 38.07 38.03 29.38
C LEU A 25 39.04 39.21 29.61
N GLN A 26 39.83 39.59 28.59
CA GLN A 26 40.72 40.76 28.67
C GLN A 26 39.93 42.07 28.85
N LYS A 27 38.80 42.24 28.16
CA LYS A 27 37.92 43.41 28.38
C LYS A 27 37.35 43.44 29.80
N ALA A 28 36.96 42.27 30.33
CA ALA A 28 36.47 42.16 31.70
C ALA A 28 37.56 42.53 32.72
N PHE A 29 38.79 42.03 32.55
CA PHE A 29 39.93 42.40 33.39
C PHE A 29 40.25 43.90 33.31
N ALA A 30 40.30 44.48 32.11
CA ALA A 30 40.53 45.92 31.95
C ALA A 30 39.46 46.77 32.66
N LYS A 31 38.21 46.27 32.73
CA LYS A 31 37.12 46.93 33.47
C LYS A 31 37.26 46.79 34.98
N ILE A 32 37.77 45.67 35.47
CA ILE A 32 38.08 45.46 36.90
C ILE A 32 39.24 46.37 37.31
N ASP A 33 40.33 46.40 36.53
CA ASP A 33 41.49 47.27 36.80
C ASP A 33 41.07 48.75 36.82
N TYR A 34 40.19 49.16 35.91
CA TYR A 34 39.62 50.51 35.90
C TYR A 34 38.80 50.81 37.16
N LEU A 35 37.97 49.86 37.61
CA LEU A 35 37.18 50.02 38.84
C LEU A 35 38.06 50.02 40.10
N GLU A 36 39.12 49.22 40.14
CA GLU A 36 40.09 49.19 41.24
C GLU A 36 40.89 50.51 41.31
N ALA A 37 41.28 51.07 40.17
CA ALA A 37 41.87 52.40 40.09
C ALA A 37 40.90 53.50 40.57
N GLN A 38 39.61 53.36 40.28
CA GLN A 38 38.58 54.30 40.75
C GLN A 38 38.33 54.19 42.26
N LEU A 39 38.36 52.97 42.82
CA LEU A 39 38.20 52.73 44.27
C LEU A 39 39.41 53.18 45.08
N SER A 40 40.62 52.95 44.57
CA SER A 40 41.87 53.42 45.18
C SER A 40 41.99 54.95 45.13
N GLY A 41 41.42 55.60 44.10
CA GLY A 41 41.26 57.05 44.06
C GLY A 41 40.28 57.60 45.10
N HIS A 42 39.20 56.87 45.41
CA HIS A 42 38.21 57.31 46.40
C HIS A 42 38.58 57.00 47.86
N THR A 43 39.43 56.01 48.13
CA THR A 43 39.90 55.74 49.51
C THR A 43 40.84 56.83 50.04
N SER A 44 41.44 57.65 49.17
CA SER A 44 42.25 58.79 49.59
C SER A 44 41.46 60.04 50.00
N ASP A 45 40.15 60.10 49.70
CA ASP A 45 39.26 61.23 50.05
C ASP A 45 38.29 60.94 51.21
N VAL A 46 38.26 59.70 51.72
CA VAL A 46 37.36 59.28 52.82
C VAL A 46 38.00 59.39 54.20
N ASP A 47 39.32 59.64 54.31
CA ASP A 47 40.02 59.88 55.58
C ASP A 47 39.78 61.28 56.20
N LYS A 48 38.84 62.08 55.67
CA LYS A 48 38.53 63.44 56.18
C LYS A 48 37.06 63.78 56.38
N ALA A 49 36.18 62.79 56.50
CA ALA A 49 34.79 63.05 56.89
C ALA A 49 34.40 62.30 58.16
N ASP A 50 34.49 63.00 59.29
CA ASP A 50 33.72 62.73 60.51
C ASP A 50 32.26 62.48 60.16
N LEU A 51 31.66 61.37 60.64
CA LEU A 51 30.28 61.36 61.17
C LEU A 51 29.88 59.99 61.76
N LYS A 52 29.76 60.02 63.09
CA LYS A 52 28.72 59.44 63.96
C LYS A 52 28.03 58.13 63.54
N ALA A 53 28.22 57.14 64.42
CA ALA A 53 27.35 55.99 64.61
C ALA A 53 25.87 56.35 64.80
N PRO A 54 24.97 55.54 64.24
CA PRO A 54 23.75 55.17 64.93
C PRO A 54 23.56 53.64 65.02
N SER A 55 23.01 53.32 66.17
CA SER A 55 22.49 52.07 66.70
C SER A 55 21.43 51.34 65.86
N ALA A 56 21.56 50.00 65.86
CA ALA A 56 20.55 48.96 66.10
C ALA A 56 19.48 48.57 65.05
N LEU A 57 19.44 47.22 64.85
CA LEU A 57 18.35 46.30 64.43
C LEU A 57 18.08 46.10 62.93
N PRO A 58 17.50 44.94 62.50
CA PRO A 58 17.36 43.60 63.10
C PRO A 58 17.86 42.45 62.16
N PRO A 59 17.82 41.17 62.57
CA PRO A 59 18.43 40.08 61.79
C PRO A 59 17.49 39.58 60.67
N LEU A 60 17.99 39.52 59.43
CA LEU A 60 17.30 38.85 58.33
C LEU A 60 18.02 37.55 57.96
N ARG A 61 17.35 36.45 58.34
CA ARG A 61 17.63 35.08 57.93
C ARG A 61 17.46 34.96 56.40
N PHE A 62 18.49 34.48 55.71
CA PHE A 62 18.34 33.92 54.37
C PHE A 62 18.29 32.39 54.48
N SER A 63 17.08 31.85 54.30
CA SER A 63 16.84 30.43 54.05
C SER A 63 16.98 30.17 52.54
N MET A 64 17.87 29.25 52.17
CA MET A 64 17.90 28.65 50.83
C MET A 64 16.73 27.68 50.66
N PRO A 65 15.96 27.73 49.56
CA PRO A 65 15.18 26.59 49.09
C PRO A 65 16.04 25.70 48.20
N SER A 66 16.00 24.41 48.54
CA SER A 66 16.60 23.31 47.79
C SER A 66 15.95 23.11 46.42
N ALA A 67 16.73 22.59 45.49
CA ALA A 67 16.29 22.14 44.19
C ALA A 67 15.37 20.91 44.29
N GLN A 68 14.08 21.07 43.97
CA GLN A 68 13.22 19.98 43.53
C GLN A 68 12.05 20.50 42.70
N GLU A 69 11.76 19.76 41.63
CA GLU A 69 10.54 19.78 40.80
C GLU A 69 10.38 20.89 39.74
N MET A 70 11.01 20.63 38.59
CA MET A 70 10.66 21.20 37.30
C MET A 70 9.76 20.22 36.54
N ARG A 71 8.42 20.40 36.62
CA ARG A 71 7.48 19.83 35.64
C ARG A 71 6.33 20.79 35.35
N THR A 72 6.21 21.08 34.05
CA THR A 72 4.99 21.36 33.27
C THR A 72 4.12 22.57 33.62
N SER A 73 4.17 23.60 32.77
CA SER A 73 3.00 24.30 32.22
C SER A 73 3.44 25.54 31.41
N VAL A 74 3.61 25.38 30.09
CA VAL A 74 3.74 26.53 29.17
C VAL A 74 2.35 27.01 28.80
N ARG A 75 1.89 28.08 29.44
CA ARG A 75 0.67 28.81 29.11
C ARG A 75 1.06 30.06 28.30
N LYS A 76 0.49 30.19 27.10
CA LYS A 76 0.58 31.36 26.21
C LYS A 76 0.15 32.63 26.95
N SER A 77 1.00 33.65 26.96
CA SER A 77 0.62 35.03 27.30
C SER A 77 0.99 35.97 26.16
N ARG A 78 -0.04 36.66 25.65
CA ARG A 78 0.02 37.81 24.75
C ARG A 78 0.89 38.90 25.36
N VAL A 79 1.83 39.43 24.57
CA VAL A 79 2.52 40.69 24.88
C VAL A 79 1.75 41.84 24.23
N THR A 80 1.35 42.79 25.07
CA THR A 80 0.69 44.05 24.73
C THR A 80 1.75 45.07 24.36
N VAL A 81 1.63 45.69 23.19
CA VAL A 81 2.47 46.79 22.73
C VAL A 81 1.96 48.09 23.35
N VAL A 82 2.86 48.83 24.01
CA VAL A 82 2.64 50.19 24.52
C VAL A 82 3.33 51.17 23.57
N PRO A 83 2.68 52.27 23.13
CA PRO A 83 3.32 53.31 22.33
C PRO A 83 3.94 54.38 23.24
N VAL A 84 5.06 54.93 22.81
CA VAL A 84 5.62 56.17 23.39
C VAL A 84 6.01 57.07 22.22
N ASP A 85 5.20 58.11 22.01
CA ASP A 85 5.59 59.35 21.36
C ASP A 85 6.17 60.28 22.45
N GLU A 86 7.34 60.87 22.23
CA GLU A 86 7.53 62.29 22.55
C GLU A 86 8.71 62.88 21.78
N ALA A 87 8.42 63.99 21.12
CA ALA A 87 9.30 64.76 20.26
C ALA A 87 10.27 65.63 21.06
N LEU A 88 11.47 65.86 20.52
CA LEU A 88 12.23 67.08 20.78
C LEU A 88 12.94 67.54 19.51
N ASP A 89 12.68 68.81 19.21
CA ASP A 89 12.98 69.60 18.04
C ASP A 89 14.34 70.29 18.20
N VAL A 90 15.21 70.20 17.19
CA VAL A 90 16.37 71.11 16.99
C VAL A 90 16.60 71.29 15.49
N SER A 91 16.24 72.47 14.99
CA SER A 91 16.67 73.04 13.70
C SER A 91 18.09 73.60 13.82
N ASP A 92 18.98 73.23 12.90
CA ASP A 92 19.57 74.16 11.92
C ASP A 92 20.76 73.54 11.16
N GLY A 93 20.82 73.86 9.86
CA GLY A 93 22.08 74.14 9.15
C GLY A 93 22.98 72.97 8.79
N ASP A 94 22.76 72.38 7.62
CA ASP A 94 23.67 72.52 6.46
C ASP A 94 23.50 71.39 5.45
N SER A 95 23.42 71.82 4.19
CA SER A 95 23.23 70.97 3.02
C SER A 95 24.55 70.28 2.66
N GLU A 96 24.88 69.19 3.35
CA GLU A 96 25.88 68.23 2.84
C GLU A 96 25.17 67.19 1.97
N VAL A 97 25.53 67.16 0.69
CA VAL A 97 25.32 66.01 -0.20
C VAL A 97 26.08 64.83 0.40
N SER A 98 25.41 64.11 1.29
CA SER A 98 25.82 62.81 1.78
C SER A 98 25.85 61.85 0.61
N VAL A 99 27.00 61.78 -0.06
CA VAL A 99 27.38 60.63 -0.86
C VAL A 99 27.35 59.47 0.13
N ARG A 100 26.23 58.74 0.12
CA ARG A 100 25.99 57.53 0.91
C ARG A 100 27.12 56.56 0.59
N ALA A 101 28.21 56.64 1.34
CA ALA A 101 29.32 55.72 1.25
C ALA A 101 28.72 54.34 1.55
N GLU A 102 28.52 53.55 0.50
CA GLU A 102 28.06 52.17 0.63
C GLU A 102 29.00 51.49 1.61
N ARG A 103 28.49 51.19 2.81
CA ARG A 103 29.25 50.50 3.85
C ARG A 103 29.46 49.06 3.36
N TRP A 104 30.56 48.83 2.67
CA TRP A 104 31.02 47.50 2.26
C TRP A 104 31.32 46.70 3.54
N VAL A 105 30.58 45.62 3.75
CA VAL A 105 30.88 44.67 4.83
C VAL A 105 31.86 43.66 4.25
N PRO A 106 33.12 43.61 4.72
CA PRO A 106 34.06 42.59 4.28
C PRO A 106 33.54 41.21 4.72
N LEU A 107 33.22 40.36 3.75
CA LEU A 107 32.74 39.00 3.99
C LEU A 107 33.89 38.05 4.31
N GLU A 108 33.52 36.91 4.91
CA GLU A 108 34.44 35.78 5.11
C GLU A 108 35.10 35.39 3.79
N PRO A 109 36.42 35.14 3.80
CA PRO A 109 37.17 34.83 2.58
C PRO A 109 36.69 33.50 1.99
N VAL A 110 36.48 33.45 0.67
CA VAL A 110 36.00 32.24 -0.01
C VAL A 110 37.19 31.33 -0.27
N ALA A 111 37.28 30.23 0.48
CA ALA A 111 38.27 29.20 0.26
C ALA A 111 37.97 28.41 -1.02
N PHE A 112 39.01 28.07 -1.78
CA PHE A 112 38.87 27.15 -2.91
C PHE A 112 38.53 25.76 -2.37
N LEU A 113 37.38 25.22 -2.80
CA LEU A 113 36.98 23.87 -2.45
C LEU A 113 37.95 22.82 -3.01
N GLU A 114 38.20 21.75 -2.27
CA GLU A 114 38.95 20.59 -2.70
C GLU A 114 38.17 19.84 -3.79
N SER A 115 38.48 20.13 -5.06
CA SER A 115 37.75 19.61 -6.21
C SER A 115 38.67 19.46 -7.42
N THR A 116 38.46 18.40 -8.21
CA THR A 116 39.17 18.15 -9.47
C THR A 116 39.08 19.32 -10.44
N TRP A 117 38.00 20.10 -10.37
CA TRP A 117 37.77 21.24 -11.25
C TRP A 117 38.64 22.46 -10.92
N ASN A 118 39.17 22.53 -9.70
CA ASN A 118 40.15 23.56 -9.33
C ASN A 118 41.57 23.24 -9.80
N LEU A 119 41.82 22.03 -10.33
CA LEU A 119 43.13 21.61 -10.82
C LEU A 119 43.68 22.55 -11.90
N VAL A 120 42.80 23.09 -12.74
CA VAL A 120 43.13 24.01 -13.85
C VAL A 120 43.85 25.28 -13.34
N LEU A 121 43.58 25.69 -12.09
CA LEU A 121 44.24 26.84 -11.48
C LEU A 121 45.70 26.57 -11.07
N VAL A 122 46.00 25.34 -10.65
CA VAL A 122 47.30 24.96 -10.07
C VAL A 122 48.21 24.27 -11.09
N LEU A 123 47.65 23.73 -12.17
CA LEU A 123 48.35 23.07 -13.27
C LEU A 123 49.49 23.94 -13.84
N GLY A 124 50.73 23.52 -13.65
CA GLY A 124 51.94 24.22 -14.13
C GLY A 124 52.66 25.08 -13.08
N PHE A 125 52.14 25.19 -11.85
CA PHE A 125 52.84 25.82 -10.70
C PHE A 125 53.20 24.82 -9.61
N THR A 126 52.75 23.59 -9.73
CA THR A 126 53.18 22.52 -8.83
C THR A 126 54.57 22.06 -9.24
N GLU A 127 55.45 21.84 -8.26
CA GLU A 127 56.70 21.08 -8.43
C GLU A 127 56.42 19.56 -8.63
N ALA A 128 55.22 19.23 -9.10
CA ALA A 128 54.79 17.87 -9.34
C ALA A 128 55.41 17.36 -10.65
N GLY A 129 55.71 16.06 -10.70
CA GLY A 129 56.25 15.47 -11.92
C GLY A 129 55.26 15.54 -13.08
N TRP A 130 55.73 15.42 -14.32
CA TRP A 130 54.87 15.35 -15.51
C TRP A 130 53.81 14.23 -15.40
N LEU A 131 54.16 13.13 -14.70
CA LEU A 131 53.27 12.00 -14.45
C LEU A 131 52.14 12.37 -13.47
N ASP A 132 52.42 13.11 -12.40
CA ASP A 132 51.39 13.60 -11.47
C ASP A 132 50.39 14.54 -12.18
N ILE A 133 50.91 15.39 -13.08
CA ILE A 133 50.11 16.28 -13.93
C ILE A 133 49.22 15.48 -14.88
N ALA A 134 49.77 14.46 -15.55
CA ALA A 134 49.02 13.59 -16.45
C ALA A 134 47.90 12.83 -15.70
N ILE A 135 48.20 12.28 -14.52
CA ILE A 135 47.22 11.62 -13.65
C ILE A 135 46.12 12.60 -13.27
N ALA A 136 46.46 13.83 -12.87
CA ALA A 136 45.47 14.79 -12.43
C ALA A 136 44.54 15.24 -13.58
N CYS A 137 45.07 15.45 -14.79
CA CYS A 137 44.27 15.69 -15.98
C CYS A 137 43.36 14.50 -16.30
N LEU A 138 43.88 13.27 -16.21
CA LEU A 138 43.07 12.06 -16.37
C LEU A 138 41.94 11.98 -15.33
N MET A 139 42.21 12.34 -14.07
CA MET A 139 41.19 12.36 -13.00
C MET A 139 40.09 13.38 -13.26
N LEU A 140 40.41 14.55 -13.82
CA LEU A 140 39.40 15.52 -14.24
C LEU A 140 38.49 14.93 -15.34
N LEU A 141 39.07 14.24 -16.34
CA LEU A 141 38.31 13.59 -17.41
C LEU A 141 37.45 12.43 -16.90
N VAL A 142 38.00 11.58 -16.02
CA VAL A 142 37.26 10.47 -15.40
C VAL A 142 36.12 10.99 -14.52
N SER A 143 36.36 12.02 -13.71
CA SER A 143 35.34 12.63 -12.86
C SER A 143 34.18 13.21 -13.68
N ALA A 144 34.48 13.96 -14.75
CA ALA A 144 33.46 14.46 -15.67
C ALA A 144 32.74 13.31 -16.39
N GLY A 145 33.50 12.30 -16.86
CA GLY A 145 32.98 11.12 -17.53
C GLY A 145 32.01 10.32 -16.67
N LEU A 146 32.31 10.15 -15.38
CA LEU A 146 31.43 9.46 -14.42
C LEU A 146 30.11 10.21 -14.24
N GLN A 147 30.16 11.52 -13.99
CA GLN A 147 28.95 12.32 -13.82
C GLN A 147 28.09 12.35 -15.10
N ILE A 148 28.71 12.46 -16.28
CA ILE A 148 28.02 12.36 -17.57
C ILE A 148 27.39 10.96 -17.74
N THR A 149 28.14 9.91 -17.41
CA THR A 149 27.64 8.53 -17.51
C THR A 149 26.43 8.33 -16.59
N PHE A 150 26.47 8.83 -15.35
CA PHE A 150 25.31 8.81 -14.46
C PHE A 150 24.12 9.59 -15.02
N ALA A 151 24.34 10.78 -15.58
CA ALA A 151 23.26 11.55 -16.21
C ALA A 151 22.63 10.77 -17.38
N VAL A 152 23.44 10.11 -18.21
CA VAL A 152 22.95 9.27 -19.32
C VAL A 152 22.19 8.05 -18.81
N ILE A 153 22.70 7.36 -17.79
CA ILE A 153 22.03 6.20 -17.18
C ILE A 153 20.66 6.61 -16.61
N LEU A 154 20.60 7.72 -15.87
CA LEU A 154 19.35 8.23 -15.28
C LEU A 154 18.32 8.66 -16.32
N MET A 155 18.76 9.09 -17.51
CA MET A 155 17.87 9.41 -18.63
C MET A 155 17.55 8.19 -19.51
N GLY A 156 18.15 7.02 -19.24
CA GLY A 156 17.92 5.80 -19.98
C GLY A 156 16.51 5.25 -19.75
N GLN A 157 15.91 4.66 -20.79
CA GLN A 157 14.59 4.04 -20.70
C GLN A 157 14.55 2.88 -19.70
N ASP A 158 15.66 2.16 -19.51
CA ASP A 158 15.73 1.07 -18.54
C ASP A 158 15.58 1.56 -17.09
N PHE A 159 16.03 2.78 -16.79
CA PHE A 159 15.95 3.39 -15.46
C PHE A 159 14.68 4.20 -15.25
N LEU A 160 14.24 4.93 -16.28
CA LEU A 160 12.97 5.64 -16.24
C LEU A 160 11.77 4.69 -16.34
N GLY A 161 11.93 3.52 -16.95
CA GLY A 161 10.82 2.61 -17.21
C GLY A 161 9.87 3.12 -18.30
N ASN A 162 8.81 2.35 -18.54
CA ASN A 162 7.75 2.77 -19.45
C ASN A 162 6.93 3.91 -18.82
N PRO A 163 6.36 4.82 -19.64
CA PRO A 163 5.44 5.82 -19.11
C PRO A 163 4.30 5.12 -18.38
N PHE A 164 3.96 5.59 -17.18
CA PHE A 164 2.93 4.98 -16.33
C PHE A 164 1.57 4.84 -17.04
N VAL A 165 1.31 5.66 -18.06
CA VAL A 165 0.13 5.56 -18.94
C VAL A 165 0.01 4.18 -19.61
N ALA A 166 1.12 3.47 -19.87
CA ALA A 166 1.09 2.11 -20.40
C ALA A 166 0.40 1.11 -19.45
N GLU A 167 0.46 1.36 -18.13
CA GLU A 167 -0.22 0.54 -17.12
C GLU A 167 -1.74 0.60 -17.23
N ILE A 168 -2.30 1.67 -17.82
CA ILE A 168 -3.75 1.77 -18.09
C ILE A 168 -4.18 0.67 -19.07
N GLN A 169 -3.41 0.46 -20.14
CA GLN A 169 -3.70 -0.58 -21.12
C GLN A 169 -3.50 -1.98 -20.53
N ALA A 170 -2.47 -2.16 -19.70
CA ALA A 170 -2.24 -3.40 -18.97
C ALA A 170 -3.40 -3.71 -18.02
N ALA A 171 -3.91 -2.71 -17.30
CA ALA A 171 -5.07 -2.81 -16.42
C ALA A 171 -6.33 -3.24 -17.18
N GLN A 172 -6.63 -2.57 -18.30
CA GLN A 172 -7.76 -2.91 -19.16
C GLN A 172 -7.67 -4.34 -19.70
N ALA A 173 -6.50 -4.72 -20.21
CA ALA A 173 -6.28 -6.07 -20.75
C ALA A 173 -6.44 -7.13 -19.66
N TRP A 174 -5.90 -6.91 -18.47
CA TRP A 174 -6.06 -7.80 -17.33
C TRP A 174 -7.53 -7.91 -16.91
N ARG A 175 -8.22 -6.77 -16.80
CA ARG A 175 -9.64 -6.67 -16.42
C ARG A 175 -10.53 -7.50 -17.35
N GLN A 176 -10.29 -7.41 -18.65
CA GLN A 176 -11.07 -8.08 -19.68
C GLN A 176 -10.74 -9.57 -19.84
N LYS A 177 -9.48 -9.96 -19.67
CA LYS A 177 -9.01 -11.30 -20.04
C LYS A 177 -8.85 -12.26 -18.87
N VAL A 178 -8.63 -11.75 -17.66
CA VAL A 178 -8.22 -12.56 -16.50
C VAL A 178 -9.10 -12.30 -15.29
N ALA A 179 -9.37 -11.03 -14.98
CA ALA A 179 -9.96 -10.63 -13.70
C ALA A 179 -11.36 -11.22 -13.43
N HIS A 180 -12.10 -11.54 -14.49
CA HIS A 180 -13.44 -12.12 -14.44
C HIS A 180 -13.50 -13.57 -14.94
N ASP A 181 -12.38 -14.23 -15.22
CA ASP A 181 -12.42 -15.64 -15.63
C ASP A 181 -12.88 -16.51 -14.44
N TYR A 182 -13.92 -17.32 -14.65
CA TYR A 182 -14.44 -18.24 -13.64
C TYR A 182 -13.37 -19.22 -13.11
N LYS A 183 -12.32 -19.49 -13.89
CA LYS A 183 -11.18 -20.34 -13.48
C LYS A 183 -10.37 -19.76 -12.32
N HIS A 184 -10.49 -18.46 -12.05
CA HIS A 184 -9.78 -17.76 -10.97
C HIS A 184 -10.69 -17.39 -9.80
N MET A 185 -11.91 -17.91 -9.79
CA MET A 185 -12.81 -17.81 -8.65
C MET A 185 -12.26 -18.62 -7.47
N ASP A 186 -12.41 -18.11 -6.26
CA ASP A 186 -11.95 -18.80 -5.05
C ASP A 186 -13.01 -19.75 -4.48
N LEU A 187 -12.68 -20.37 -3.34
CA LEU A 187 -13.58 -21.30 -2.65
C LEU A 187 -14.82 -20.61 -2.06
N ALA A 188 -14.71 -19.33 -1.71
CA ALA A 188 -15.83 -18.48 -1.29
C ALA A 188 -16.66 -17.97 -2.47
N MET A 189 -16.41 -18.46 -3.68
CA MET A 189 -17.08 -18.08 -4.93
C MET A 189 -16.92 -16.59 -5.26
N THR A 190 -15.92 -15.90 -4.72
CA THR A 190 -15.61 -14.49 -5.00
C THR A 190 -14.74 -14.35 -6.25
N SER A 191 -14.93 -13.25 -6.98
CA SER A 191 -14.17 -12.97 -8.19
C SER A 191 -12.74 -12.52 -7.88
N LEU A 192 -11.80 -12.83 -8.78
CA LEU A 192 -10.39 -12.44 -8.66
C LEU A 192 -10.22 -10.91 -8.54
N VAL A 193 -10.99 -10.13 -9.31
CA VAL A 193 -10.99 -8.67 -9.16
C VAL A 193 -11.35 -8.24 -7.75
N SER A 194 -12.43 -8.77 -7.18
CA SER A 194 -12.95 -8.30 -5.89
C SER A 194 -11.88 -8.51 -4.83
N ARG A 195 -11.17 -9.65 -4.88
CA ARG A 195 -10.00 -9.95 -4.03
C ARG A 195 -8.82 -8.98 -4.25
N VAL A 196 -8.42 -8.73 -5.50
CA VAL A 196 -7.30 -7.81 -5.83
C VAL A 196 -7.58 -6.39 -5.35
N CYS A 197 -8.79 -5.89 -5.58
CA CYS A 197 -9.19 -4.53 -5.23
C CYS A 197 -9.38 -4.32 -3.72
N ASN A 198 -9.70 -5.39 -2.99
CA ASN A 198 -9.76 -5.39 -1.53
C ASN A 198 -8.45 -5.81 -0.85
N GLN A 199 -7.35 -5.93 -1.60
CA GLN A 199 -6.00 -6.24 -1.09
C GLN A 199 -5.94 -7.56 -0.30
N ASP A 200 -6.55 -8.62 -0.83
CA ASP A 200 -6.46 -9.94 -0.24
C ASP A 200 -5.01 -10.47 -0.24
N ASN A 201 -4.48 -10.80 0.95
CA ASN A 201 -3.13 -11.32 1.11
C ASN A 201 -3.00 -12.80 0.72
N GLY A 202 -4.12 -13.53 0.58
CA GLY A 202 -4.17 -14.93 0.15
C GLY A 202 -4.12 -15.13 -1.37
N LEU A 203 -3.90 -14.05 -2.14
CA LEU A 203 -3.82 -14.12 -3.60
C LEU A 203 -2.54 -14.83 -4.06
N ILE A 204 -2.71 -15.96 -4.75
CA ILE A 204 -1.61 -16.67 -5.43
C ILE A 204 -1.40 -16.11 -6.85
N VAL A 205 -2.47 -15.63 -7.49
CA VAL A 205 -2.49 -15.08 -8.85
C VAL A 205 -2.73 -13.57 -8.79
N SER A 206 -2.18 -12.82 -9.74
CA SER A 206 -2.31 -11.35 -9.82
C SER A 206 -1.74 -10.58 -8.61
N THR A 207 -0.69 -11.12 -7.99
CA THR A 207 0.04 -10.48 -6.87
C THR A 207 0.66 -9.13 -7.28
N ASN A 208 1.15 -9.02 -8.51
CA ASN A 208 1.69 -7.76 -9.05
C ASN A 208 0.61 -6.68 -9.14
N GLN A 209 -0.60 -7.02 -9.61
CA GLN A 209 -1.73 -6.11 -9.68
C GLN A 209 -2.17 -5.68 -8.27
N ALA A 210 -2.28 -6.62 -7.33
CA ALA A 210 -2.61 -6.32 -5.93
C ALA A 210 -1.56 -5.40 -5.28
N SER A 211 -0.26 -5.66 -5.50
CA SER A 211 0.83 -4.81 -5.02
C SER A 211 0.77 -3.40 -5.62
N LEU A 212 0.55 -3.29 -6.94
CA LEU A 212 0.41 -2.01 -7.62
C LEU A 212 -0.77 -1.21 -7.07
N ILE A 213 -1.94 -1.84 -6.85
CA ILE A 213 -3.10 -1.18 -6.25
C ILE A 213 -2.83 -0.74 -4.82
N SER A 214 -2.14 -1.56 -4.02
CA SER A 214 -1.73 -1.20 -2.67
C SER A 214 -0.76 0.00 -2.66
N GLN A 215 0.20 0.04 -3.59
CA GLN A 215 1.11 1.17 -3.78
C GLN A 215 0.36 2.44 -4.20
N ILE A 216 -0.57 2.35 -5.15
CA ILE A 216 -1.40 3.49 -5.58
C ILE A 216 -2.23 4.03 -4.41
N ASN A 217 -2.86 3.14 -3.64
CA ASN A 217 -3.65 3.53 -2.46
C ASN A 217 -2.79 4.25 -1.43
N SER A 218 -1.61 3.72 -1.14
CA SER A 218 -0.65 4.32 -0.19
C SER A 218 -0.11 5.65 -0.70
N PHE A 219 0.20 5.76 -2.00
CA PHE A 219 0.76 6.96 -2.62
C PHE A 219 -0.25 8.11 -2.66
N LEU A 220 -1.50 7.82 -3.05
CA LEU A 220 -2.58 8.81 -3.15
C LEU A 220 -3.32 9.04 -1.83
N GLY A 221 -3.15 8.18 -0.83
CA GLY A 221 -3.88 8.23 0.43
C GLY A 221 -5.35 7.81 0.29
N LEU A 222 -5.62 6.76 -0.50
CA LEU A 222 -6.96 6.24 -0.77
C LEU A 222 -7.27 5.02 0.09
N GLY A 223 -8.52 4.90 0.56
CA GLY A 223 -9.07 3.62 1.01
C GLY A 223 -9.22 2.59 -0.13
N THR A 224 -9.52 1.33 0.20
CA THR A 224 -9.71 0.26 -0.80
C THR A 224 -10.82 0.60 -1.79
N THR A 225 -11.96 1.08 -1.31
CA THR A 225 -13.16 1.40 -2.10
C THR A 225 -13.20 2.85 -2.61
N GLU A 226 -12.27 3.70 -2.20
CA GLU A 226 -12.28 5.13 -2.55
C GLU A 226 -11.52 5.40 -3.85
N PHE A 227 -12.14 6.11 -4.80
CA PHE A 227 -11.48 6.48 -6.06
C PHE A 227 -10.99 7.92 -6.09
N ASN A 228 -11.42 8.75 -5.13
CA ASN A 228 -11.05 10.16 -5.06
C ASN A 228 -10.36 10.44 -3.73
N PRO A 229 -9.20 11.12 -3.74
CA PRO A 229 -8.52 11.47 -2.50
C PRO A 229 -9.29 12.56 -1.76
N ALA A 230 -9.72 12.27 -0.53
CA ALA A 230 -10.46 13.22 0.31
C ALA A 230 -9.57 14.29 0.97
N GLY A 231 -8.25 14.14 0.90
CA GLY A 231 -7.33 15.03 1.60
C GLY A 231 -5.90 15.00 1.07
N LEU A 232 -4.95 14.93 2.00
CA LEU A 232 -3.52 14.96 1.72
C LEU A 232 -3.11 13.72 0.93
N ARG A 233 -2.40 13.92 -0.18
CA ARG A 233 -1.80 12.86 -1.00
C ARG A 233 -0.34 12.67 -0.55
N PRO A 234 -0.04 11.74 0.38
CA PRO A 234 1.25 11.69 1.06
C PRO A 234 2.41 11.42 0.10
N GLY A 235 2.22 10.57 -0.91
CA GLY A 235 3.24 10.26 -1.92
C GLY A 235 3.62 11.46 -2.76
N ILE A 236 2.63 12.26 -3.20
CA ILE A 236 2.88 13.51 -3.94
C ILE A 236 3.65 14.51 -3.08
N LEU A 237 3.26 14.69 -1.82
CA LEU A 237 3.95 15.62 -0.91
C LEU A 237 5.39 15.18 -0.66
N LEU A 238 5.61 13.90 -0.40
CA LEU A 238 6.95 13.35 -0.22
C LEU A 238 7.79 13.50 -1.50
N CYS A 239 7.21 13.23 -2.67
CA CYS A 239 7.86 13.44 -3.96
C CYS A 239 8.33 14.89 -4.12
N MET A 240 7.47 15.86 -3.83
CA MET A 240 7.83 17.27 -3.90
C MET A 240 8.89 17.66 -2.86
N LEU A 241 8.87 17.09 -1.65
CA LEU A 241 9.90 17.33 -0.64
C LEU A 241 11.26 16.77 -1.08
N CYS A 242 11.29 15.60 -1.70
CA CYS A 242 12.51 15.00 -2.24
C CYS A 242 13.04 15.79 -3.44
N ILE A 243 12.17 16.26 -4.35
CA ILE A 243 12.54 17.16 -5.45
C ILE A 243 13.08 18.48 -4.89
N LEU A 244 12.44 19.06 -3.86
CA LEU A 244 12.91 20.28 -3.20
C LEU A 244 14.31 20.08 -2.62
N LEU A 245 14.52 18.99 -1.89
CA LEU A 245 15.82 18.64 -1.32
C LEU A 245 16.87 18.48 -2.41
N TRP A 246 16.54 17.81 -3.52
CA TRP A 246 17.41 17.66 -4.68
C TRP A 246 17.76 19.01 -5.31
N CYS A 247 16.78 19.87 -5.54
CA CYS A 247 16.99 21.23 -6.03
C CYS A 247 17.89 22.05 -5.09
N LEU A 248 17.74 21.91 -3.77
CA LEU A 248 18.61 22.60 -2.80
C LEU A 248 20.07 22.12 -2.87
N TYR A 249 20.32 20.82 -3.05
CA TYR A 249 21.66 20.29 -3.28
C TYR A 249 22.31 20.91 -4.53
N LEU A 250 21.55 21.01 -5.64
CA LEU A 250 22.07 21.59 -6.87
C LEU A 250 22.20 23.11 -6.78
N CYS A 251 21.30 23.81 -6.12
CA CYS A 251 21.43 25.25 -5.91
C CYS A 251 22.67 25.59 -5.09
N HIS A 252 23.01 24.79 -4.08
CA HIS A 252 24.26 24.92 -3.35
C HIS A 252 25.47 24.77 -4.31
N GLU A 253 25.43 23.78 -5.19
CA GLU A 253 26.48 23.53 -6.17
C GLU A 253 26.63 24.67 -7.20
N PHE A 254 25.53 25.13 -7.80
CA PHE A 254 25.55 26.27 -8.73
C PHE A 254 26.08 27.54 -8.05
N ARG A 255 25.65 27.81 -6.81
CA ARG A 255 26.13 28.95 -6.05
C ARG A 255 27.64 28.87 -5.83
N ALA A 256 28.16 27.70 -5.46
CA ALA A 256 29.61 27.48 -5.33
C ALA A 256 30.35 27.75 -6.64
N ILE A 257 29.81 27.30 -7.79
CA ILE A 257 30.37 27.55 -9.11
C ILE A 257 30.40 29.05 -9.42
N PHE A 258 29.28 29.76 -9.26
CA PHE A 258 29.18 31.19 -9.58
C PHE A 258 30.06 32.07 -8.68
N ILE A 259 30.08 31.80 -7.37
CA ILE A 259 30.97 32.51 -6.44
C ILE A 259 32.44 32.27 -6.82
N SER A 260 32.80 31.03 -7.20
CA SER A 260 34.18 30.73 -7.62
C SER A 260 34.58 31.41 -8.94
N LEU A 261 33.64 31.54 -9.88
CA LEU A 261 33.84 32.26 -11.14
C LEU A 261 34.01 33.76 -10.88
N GLU A 262 33.19 34.33 -10.00
CA GLU A 262 33.29 35.73 -9.60
C GLU A 262 34.62 36.03 -8.90
N ALA A 263 35.04 35.17 -7.97
CA ALA A 263 36.32 35.31 -7.28
C ALA A 263 37.50 35.36 -8.27
N VAL A 264 37.51 34.46 -9.25
CA VAL A 264 38.56 34.41 -10.27
C VAL A 264 38.46 35.57 -11.26
N ALA A 265 37.26 36.08 -11.53
CA ALA A 265 37.06 37.24 -12.40
C ALA A 265 37.60 38.56 -11.81
N GLN A 266 37.76 38.65 -10.49
CA GLN A 266 38.34 39.82 -9.81
C GLN A 266 39.88 39.85 -9.86
N ILE A 267 40.54 38.75 -10.24
CA ILE A 267 42.00 38.68 -10.34
C ILE A 267 42.45 39.45 -11.60
N PRO A 268 43.42 40.39 -11.50
CA PRO A 268 43.90 41.13 -12.66
C PRO A 268 44.54 40.19 -13.69
N ARG A 269 44.24 40.44 -14.97
CA ARG A 269 44.67 39.59 -16.08
C ARG A 269 45.99 40.10 -16.65
N SER A 270 46.93 39.19 -16.92
CA SER A 270 48.22 39.49 -17.55
C SER A 270 48.57 38.42 -18.58
N TRP A 271 49.69 38.56 -19.30
CA TRP A 271 50.18 37.52 -20.20
C TRP A 271 50.86 36.38 -19.43
N GLU A 272 51.46 36.71 -18.28
CA GLU A 272 52.16 35.76 -17.41
C GLU A 272 51.42 35.64 -16.07
N THR A 273 51.30 34.40 -15.57
CA THR A 273 50.69 34.16 -14.26
C THR A 273 51.73 34.33 -13.17
N LYS A 274 51.52 35.30 -12.27
CA LYS A 274 52.40 35.54 -11.12
C LYS A 274 51.75 35.01 -9.85
N PHE A 275 52.36 33.98 -9.27
CA PHE A 275 51.90 33.31 -8.05
C PHE A 275 52.93 33.51 -6.94
N LYS A 276 52.52 34.06 -5.80
CA LYS A 276 53.40 34.31 -4.65
C LYS A 276 52.65 34.05 -3.35
N ASP A 277 53.26 33.27 -2.45
CA ASP A 277 52.76 33.00 -1.08
C ASP A 277 51.30 32.51 -1.02
N GLY A 278 50.90 31.63 -1.94
CA GLY A 278 49.51 31.10 -1.98
C GLY A 278 48.51 32.00 -2.70
N ARG A 279 48.92 33.21 -3.14
CA ARG A 279 48.05 34.21 -3.78
C ARG A 279 48.38 34.43 -5.25
N PHE A 280 47.34 34.59 -6.07
CA PHE A 280 47.48 35.04 -7.45
C PHE A 280 47.60 36.57 -7.51
N LEU A 281 48.76 37.09 -7.95
CA LEU A 281 48.96 38.52 -8.21
C LEU A 281 48.44 38.92 -9.58
N SER A 282 48.62 38.07 -10.59
CA SER A 282 48.03 38.22 -11.93
C SER A 282 47.81 36.85 -12.55
N MET A 283 46.73 36.67 -13.31
CA MET A 283 46.41 35.40 -13.99
C MET A 283 46.49 35.53 -15.51
N SER A 284 47.06 34.53 -16.18
CA SER A 284 47.09 34.47 -17.64
C SER A 284 45.69 34.34 -18.25
N TYR A 285 45.47 34.94 -19.42
CA TYR A 285 44.20 34.82 -20.16
C TYR A 285 43.85 33.36 -20.48
N LEU A 286 44.83 32.56 -20.89
CA LEU A 286 44.62 31.15 -21.21
C LEU A 286 44.11 30.38 -19.99
N ARG A 287 44.73 30.57 -18.82
CA ARG A 287 44.29 29.92 -17.58
C ARG A 287 42.89 30.38 -17.19
N PHE A 288 42.62 31.69 -17.25
CA PHE A 288 41.30 32.23 -16.95
C PHE A 288 40.21 31.60 -17.83
N VAL A 289 40.42 31.57 -19.15
CA VAL A 289 39.47 30.95 -20.09
C VAL A 289 39.31 29.46 -19.82
N SER A 290 40.40 28.72 -19.60
CA SER A 290 40.32 27.29 -19.30
C SER A 290 39.57 27.00 -18.00
N TYR A 291 39.74 27.84 -16.96
CA TYR A 291 39.00 27.72 -15.71
C TYR A 291 37.52 28.03 -15.90
N VAL A 292 37.19 29.08 -16.65
CA VAL A 292 35.81 29.43 -16.99
C VAL A 292 35.14 28.29 -17.77
N LEU A 293 35.80 27.73 -18.78
CA LEU A 293 35.29 26.60 -19.55
C LEU A 293 35.08 25.36 -18.67
N ALA A 294 36.02 25.03 -17.79
CA ALA A 294 35.89 23.93 -16.85
C ALA A 294 34.68 24.13 -15.91
N ARG A 295 34.48 25.35 -15.39
CA ARG A 295 33.33 25.68 -14.54
C ARG A 295 32.00 25.67 -15.28
N LEU A 296 31.97 26.13 -16.53
CA LEU A 296 30.78 26.03 -17.38
C LEU A 296 30.45 24.56 -17.68
N ALA A 297 31.44 23.72 -17.99
CA ALA A 297 31.23 22.29 -18.20
C ALA A 297 30.66 21.62 -16.94
N ARG A 298 31.20 21.92 -15.75
CA ARG A 298 30.65 21.43 -14.46
C ARG A 298 29.21 21.90 -14.25
N ALA A 299 28.91 23.17 -14.53
CA ALA A 299 27.55 23.71 -14.43
C ALA A 299 26.57 23.02 -15.40
N THR A 300 27.00 22.73 -16.64
CA THR A 300 26.21 21.98 -17.62
C THR A 300 25.92 20.56 -17.13
N ILE A 301 26.94 19.84 -16.63
CA ILE A 301 26.75 18.48 -16.09
C ILE A 301 25.80 18.50 -14.89
N ALA A 302 25.98 19.45 -13.96
CA ALA A 302 25.09 19.64 -12.82
C ALA A 302 23.64 19.95 -13.26
N GLY A 303 23.45 20.74 -14.33
CA GLY A 303 22.14 21.01 -14.91
C GLY A 303 21.49 19.78 -15.56
N LEU A 304 22.26 18.96 -16.26
CA LEU A 304 21.79 17.68 -16.80
C LEU A 304 21.38 16.71 -15.69
N LEU A 305 22.17 16.62 -14.62
CA LEU A 305 21.85 15.82 -13.43
C LEU A 305 20.62 16.35 -12.70
N LEU A 306 20.45 17.68 -12.59
CA LEU A 306 19.25 18.28 -12.02
C LEU A 306 18.01 17.79 -12.76
N TYR A 307 18.01 17.94 -14.09
CA TYR A 307 16.90 17.52 -14.93
C TYR A 307 16.64 16.01 -14.82
N ALA A 308 17.67 15.19 -15.00
CA ALA A 308 17.55 13.74 -14.92
C ALA A 308 17.05 13.27 -13.55
N GLY A 309 17.56 13.86 -12.46
CA GLY A 309 17.12 13.55 -11.10
C GLY A 309 15.68 13.96 -10.81
N ILE A 310 15.22 15.11 -11.33
CA ILE A 310 13.81 15.53 -11.21
C ILE A 310 12.91 14.52 -11.94
N VAL A 311 13.24 14.15 -13.18
CA VAL A 311 12.45 13.20 -13.98
C VAL A 311 12.43 11.82 -13.31
N TRP A 312 13.58 11.35 -12.80
CA TRP A 312 13.69 10.07 -12.13
C TRP A 312 12.87 10.01 -10.82
N LEU A 313 12.98 11.04 -9.97
CA LEU A 313 12.20 11.13 -8.74
C LEU A 313 10.70 11.22 -9.04
N ALA A 314 10.31 12.02 -10.04
CA ALA A 314 8.91 12.21 -10.39
C ALA A 314 8.27 10.97 -11.02
N ASN A 315 9.05 10.03 -11.57
CA ASN A 315 8.51 8.76 -12.10
C ASN A 315 8.55 7.60 -11.09
N THR A 316 9.03 7.84 -9.87
CA THR A 316 9.08 6.80 -8.83
C THR A 316 7.70 6.64 -8.17
N THR A 317 7.11 5.45 -8.28
CA THR A 317 5.73 5.17 -7.79
C THR A 317 5.68 4.69 -6.34
N SER A 318 6.78 4.13 -5.83
CA SER A 318 6.91 3.58 -4.49
C SER A 318 7.49 4.62 -3.53
N ILE A 319 6.83 4.82 -2.38
CA ILE A 319 7.23 5.80 -1.36
C ILE A 319 8.63 5.49 -0.81
N SER A 320 8.92 4.21 -0.55
CA SER A 320 10.21 3.75 -0.02
C SER A 320 11.34 4.00 -1.02
N ASP A 321 11.09 3.72 -2.29
CA ASP A 321 12.08 3.91 -3.36
C ASP A 321 12.34 5.41 -3.60
N LEU A 322 11.33 6.26 -3.42
CA LEU A 322 11.47 7.70 -3.58
C LEU A 322 12.51 8.28 -2.61
N MET A 323 12.45 7.89 -1.34
CA MET A 323 13.44 8.31 -0.34
C MET A 323 14.84 7.78 -0.67
N LEU A 324 14.94 6.52 -1.07
CA LEU A 324 16.21 5.88 -1.40
C LEU A 324 16.85 6.54 -2.64
N ASN A 325 16.05 6.82 -3.67
CA ASN A 325 16.49 7.49 -4.89
C ASN A 325 16.96 8.92 -4.61
N ALA A 326 16.26 9.67 -3.75
CA ALA A 326 16.66 11.03 -3.38
C ALA A 326 18.02 11.07 -2.67
N VAL A 327 18.29 10.11 -1.77
CA VAL A 327 19.59 9.98 -1.10
C VAL A 327 20.68 9.55 -2.07
N ALA A 328 20.38 8.60 -2.96
CA ALA A 328 21.33 8.12 -3.97
C ALA A 328 21.78 9.26 -4.91
N LEU A 329 20.86 10.13 -5.33
CA LEU A 329 21.18 11.32 -6.12
C LEU A 329 22.19 12.24 -5.42
N GLY A 330 22.02 12.47 -4.11
CA GLY A 330 22.98 13.22 -3.31
C GLY A 330 24.38 12.59 -3.33
N ALA A 331 24.46 11.26 -3.20
CA ALA A 331 25.72 10.53 -3.29
C ALA A 331 26.39 10.68 -4.67
N VAL A 332 25.60 10.68 -5.77
CA VAL A 332 26.10 10.86 -7.14
C VAL A 332 26.76 12.23 -7.35
N LEU A 333 26.23 13.29 -6.73
CA LEU A 333 26.86 14.62 -6.79
C LEU A 333 28.21 14.64 -6.10
N ASP A 334 28.33 14.00 -4.93
CA ASP A 334 29.55 13.98 -4.12
C ASP A 334 30.66 13.08 -4.70
N VAL A 335 30.39 12.31 -5.77
CA VAL A 335 31.36 11.36 -6.37
C VAL A 335 32.65 12.07 -6.79
N ASP A 336 32.58 13.26 -7.37
CA ASP A 336 33.80 13.96 -7.81
C ASP A 336 34.69 14.40 -6.64
N GLU A 337 34.09 14.86 -5.53
CA GLU A 337 34.82 15.15 -4.30
C GLU A 337 35.47 13.90 -3.71
N MET A 338 34.75 12.76 -3.72
CA MET A 338 35.27 11.48 -3.24
C MET A 338 36.44 11.00 -4.11
N PHE A 339 36.32 11.11 -5.44
CA PHE A 339 37.38 10.77 -6.38
C PHE A 339 38.60 11.69 -6.22
N PHE A 340 38.38 12.99 -6.02
CA PHE A 340 39.46 13.94 -5.73
C PHE A 340 40.25 13.53 -4.48
N ALA A 341 39.53 13.27 -3.38
CA ALA A 341 40.13 12.94 -2.10
C ALA A 341 40.94 11.63 -2.16
N ALA A 342 40.43 10.64 -2.89
CA ALA A 342 41.02 9.31 -2.97
C ALA A 342 42.20 9.20 -3.95
N LEU A 343 42.10 9.81 -5.14
CA LEU A 343 42.97 9.48 -6.27
C LEU A 343 43.95 10.60 -6.69
N VAL A 344 43.72 11.85 -6.28
CA VAL A 344 44.61 12.95 -6.67
C VAL A 344 45.93 12.89 -5.87
N PRO A 345 47.10 13.02 -6.53
CA PRO A 345 48.39 13.00 -5.84
C PRO A 345 48.47 14.01 -4.68
N LYS A 346 49.01 13.58 -3.53
CA LYS A 346 49.07 14.40 -2.30
C LYS A 346 49.76 15.76 -2.50
N LYS A 347 50.77 15.84 -3.37
CA LYS A 347 51.45 17.10 -3.72
C LYS A 347 50.49 18.13 -4.31
N ILE A 348 49.57 17.70 -5.18
CA ILE A 348 48.57 18.55 -5.80
C ILE A 348 47.49 18.91 -4.78
N GLN A 349 47.06 17.96 -3.94
CA GLN A 349 46.11 18.23 -2.85
C GLN A 349 46.63 19.31 -1.90
N ILE A 350 47.89 19.21 -1.45
CA ILE A 350 48.52 20.21 -0.58
C ILE A 350 48.56 21.57 -1.28
N LYS A 351 48.93 21.63 -2.57
CA LYS A 351 48.97 22.91 -3.30
C LYS A 351 47.59 23.54 -3.54
N ILE A 352 46.54 22.74 -3.64
CA ILE A 352 45.16 23.25 -3.68
C ILE A 352 44.75 23.77 -2.29
N GLN A 353 45.15 23.08 -1.21
CA GLN A 353 44.90 23.52 0.17
C GLN A 353 45.68 24.78 0.56
N ASP A 354 46.86 24.98 -0.03
CA ASP A 354 47.71 26.18 0.15
C ASP A 354 47.16 27.43 -0.58
N LEU A 355 46.13 27.29 -1.42
CA LEU A 355 45.54 28.45 -2.11
C LEU A 355 44.87 29.37 -1.12
N GLU A 356 45.34 30.62 -1.04
CA GLU A 356 44.75 31.64 -0.19
C GLU A 356 43.30 31.91 -0.64
N ALA A 357 42.39 31.94 0.32
CA ALA A 357 40.99 32.24 0.08
C ALA A 357 40.83 33.67 -0.48
N ILE A 358 40.12 33.80 -1.60
CA ILE A 358 39.92 35.10 -2.25
C ILE A 358 38.82 35.86 -1.51
N LYS A 359 39.13 37.08 -1.11
CA LYS A 359 38.16 38.02 -0.53
C LYS A 359 37.32 38.62 -1.65
N ILE A 360 36.05 38.27 -1.70
CA ILE A 360 35.07 38.82 -2.66
C ILE A 360 34.39 40.02 -2.00
N THR A 361 34.39 41.18 -2.67
CA THR A 361 33.57 42.32 -2.24
C THR A 361 32.13 42.14 -2.72
N TYR A 362 31.17 42.09 -1.81
CA TYR A 362 29.76 41.90 -2.13
C TYR A 362 28.98 43.20 -1.91
N SER A 363 28.24 43.63 -2.93
CA SER A 363 27.30 44.75 -2.78
C SER A 363 25.97 44.26 -2.20
N ARG A 364 25.38 45.07 -1.31
CA ARG A 364 24.08 44.79 -0.69
C ARG A 364 22.97 44.65 -1.74
N GLY A 365 22.97 45.48 -2.78
CA GLY A 365 21.96 45.42 -3.84
C GLY A 365 22.04 44.12 -4.64
N ARG A 366 23.25 43.65 -4.94
CA ARG A 366 23.48 42.38 -5.64
C ARG A 366 22.99 41.18 -4.84
N SER A 367 23.26 41.13 -3.54
CA SER A 367 22.78 40.05 -2.67
C SER A 367 21.25 39.96 -2.65
N GLN A 368 20.55 41.09 -2.66
CA GLN A 368 19.08 41.11 -2.74
C GLN A 368 18.58 40.58 -4.08
N VAL A 369 19.16 41.03 -5.19
CA VAL A 369 18.79 40.56 -6.53
C VAL A 369 19.05 39.06 -6.68
N GLU A 370 20.21 38.58 -6.24
CA GLU A 370 20.54 37.15 -6.26
C GLU A 370 19.55 36.33 -5.41
N SER A 371 19.20 36.80 -4.22
CA SER A 371 18.24 36.11 -3.34
C SER A 371 16.86 36.03 -4.00
N VAL A 372 16.40 37.11 -4.62
CA VAL A 372 15.13 37.15 -5.36
C VAL A 372 15.17 36.22 -6.57
N LEU A 373 16.25 36.26 -7.36
CA LEU A 373 16.42 35.37 -8.51
C LEU A 373 16.45 33.89 -8.09
N LEU A 374 17.12 33.56 -6.98
CA LEU A 374 17.16 32.21 -6.45
C LEU A 374 15.77 31.75 -6.00
N VAL A 375 14.99 32.61 -5.32
CA VAL A 375 13.61 32.29 -4.94
C VAL A 375 12.72 32.08 -6.16
N LEU A 376 12.83 32.93 -7.19
CA LEU A 376 12.08 32.77 -8.44
C LEU A 376 12.48 31.49 -9.17
N ALA A 377 13.79 31.19 -9.25
CA ALA A 377 14.29 29.97 -9.86
C ALA A 377 13.83 28.71 -9.11
N MET A 378 13.90 28.70 -7.77
CA MET A 378 13.39 27.60 -6.95
C MET A 378 11.89 27.42 -7.12
N THR A 379 11.13 28.51 -7.17
CA THR A 379 9.69 28.45 -7.41
C THR A 379 9.39 27.85 -8.79
N GLY A 380 10.10 28.29 -9.84
CA GLY A 380 9.97 27.71 -11.18
C GLY A 380 10.33 26.22 -11.23
N LEU A 381 11.45 25.84 -10.60
CA LEU A 381 11.92 24.46 -10.52
C LEU A 381 10.99 23.55 -9.70
N MET A 382 10.16 24.10 -8.83
CA MET A 382 9.14 23.36 -8.08
C MET A 382 7.81 23.30 -8.83
N LEU A 383 7.37 24.40 -9.44
CA LEU A 383 6.11 24.45 -10.19
C LEU A 383 6.16 23.60 -11.46
N TRP A 384 7.29 23.58 -12.16
CA TRP A 384 7.43 22.82 -13.39
C TRP A 384 7.18 21.30 -13.20
N PRO A 385 7.91 20.57 -12.34
CA PRO A 385 7.69 19.14 -12.14
C PRO A 385 6.33 18.86 -11.50
N TRP A 386 5.79 19.77 -10.68
CA TRP A 386 4.44 19.63 -10.16
C TRP A 386 3.42 19.48 -11.30
N PHE A 387 3.36 20.44 -12.21
CA PHE A 387 2.35 20.45 -13.28
C PHE A 387 2.64 19.47 -14.42
N GLN A 388 3.92 19.21 -14.73
CA GLN A 388 4.28 18.41 -15.91
C GLN A 388 4.53 16.94 -15.62
N LEU A 389 4.86 16.57 -14.37
CA LEU A 389 5.28 15.20 -14.04
C LEU A 389 4.42 14.62 -12.91
N VAL A 390 4.39 15.29 -11.75
CA VAL A 390 3.82 14.70 -10.51
C VAL A 390 2.29 14.71 -10.51
N GLU A 391 1.65 15.81 -10.90
CA GLU A 391 0.19 15.86 -11.01
C GLU A 391 -0.34 14.90 -12.09
N PRO A 392 0.21 14.86 -13.32
CA PRO A 392 -0.16 13.86 -14.32
C PRO A 392 0.05 12.41 -13.85
N LEU A 393 1.15 12.12 -13.13
CA LEU A 393 1.37 10.79 -12.55
C LEU A 393 0.26 10.43 -11.56
N GLY A 394 -0.09 11.35 -10.66
CA GLY A 394 -1.17 11.12 -9.70
C GLY A 394 -2.53 10.88 -10.38
N ALA A 395 -2.84 11.63 -11.44
CA ALA A 395 -4.03 11.41 -12.24
C ALA A 395 -4.00 10.05 -12.96
N ALA A 396 -2.86 9.66 -13.53
CA ALA A 396 -2.70 8.36 -14.19
C ALA A 396 -2.84 7.19 -13.20
N MET A 397 -2.28 7.29 -11.99
CA MET A 397 -2.48 6.32 -10.91
C MET A 397 -3.95 6.16 -10.54
N GLN A 398 -4.69 7.26 -10.46
CA GLN A 398 -6.12 7.23 -10.20
C GLN A 398 -6.88 6.53 -11.34
N THR A 399 -6.56 6.84 -12.60
CA THR A 399 -7.15 6.16 -13.76
C THR A 399 -6.84 4.67 -13.75
N VAL A 400 -5.59 4.26 -13.49
CA VAL A 400 -5.21 2.84 -13.38
C VAL A 400 -6.05 2.12 -12.31
N LYS A 401 -6.24 2.74 -11.13
CA LYS A 401 -7.11 2.17 -10.10
C LYS A 401 -8.56 2.04 -10.58
N ILE A 402 -9.09 3.02 -11.31
CA ILE A 402 -10.44 2.96 -11.88
C ILE A 402 -10.55 1.83 -12.92
N GLU A 403 -9.55 1.62 -13.76
CA GLU A 403 -9.57 0.51 -14.74
C GLU A 403 -9.51 -0.86 -14.06
N TYR A 404 -8.72 -1.01 -13.00
CA TYR A 404 -8.65 -2.25 -12.22
C TYR A 404 -9.91 -2.51 -11.39
N CYS A 405 -10.39 -1.49 -10.66
CA CYS A 405 -11.35 -1.65 -9.57
C CYS A 405 -12.66 -0.89 -9.76
N GLY A 406 -12.79 -0.10 -10.81
CA GLY A 406 -14.05 0.59 -11.11
C GLY A 406 -15.16 -0.38 -11.50
N GLY A 407 -16.40 0.11 -11.35
CA GLY A 407 -17.60 -0.60 -11.77
C GLY A 407 -17.94 -1.84 -10.93
N ASN A 408 -18.63 -2.79 -11.54
CA ASN A 408 -19.01 -4.03 -10.86
C ASN A 408 -17.79 -4.97 -10.78
N GLN A 409 -17.49 -5.46 -9.58
CA GLN A 409 -16.42 -6.41 -9.34
C GLN A 409 -16.96 -7.83 -9.16
N ASP A 410 -18.23 -7.96 -8.76
CA ASP A 410 -18.75 -9.20 -8.18
C ASP A 410 -19.46 -10.05 -9.24
N PHE A 411 -18.71 -10.45 -10.26
CA PHE A 411 -19.13 -11.43 -11.26
C PHE A 411 -17.94 -12.13 -11.92
N VAL A 412 -18.21 -13.30 -12.49
CA VAL A 412 -17.30 -14.06 -13.34
C VAL A 412 -17.99 -14.46 -14.64
N ILE A 413 -17.20 -14.77 -15.67
CA ILE A 413 -17.63 -15.18 -17.00
C ILE A 413 -16.88 -16.45 -17.37
N GLY A 414 -17.59 -17.41 -17.96
CA GLY A 414 -17.04 -18.60 -18.61
C GLY A 414 -17.60 -18.77 -20.01
N LEU A 415 -16.88 -19.43 -20.90
CA LEU A 415 -17.39 -19.80 -22.22
C LEU A 415 -18.00 -21.20 -22.12
N ASN A 416 -19.27 -21.35 -22.48
CA ASN A 416 -19.82 -22.67 -22.73
C ASN A 416 -19.22 -23.21 -24.04
N GLU A 417 -18.24 -24.10 -23.93
CA GLU A 417 -17.47 -24.59 -25.09
C GLU A 417 -18.33 -25.29 -26.14
N ASN A 418 -19.44 -25.92 -25.73
CA ASN A 418 -20.35 -26.63 -26.63
C ASN A 418 -21.25 -25.66 -27.42
N GLN A 419 -21.63 -24.55 -26.81
CA GLN A 419 -22.55 -23.56 -27.42
C GLN A 419 -21.82 -22.37 -28.04
N GLY A 420 -20.56 -22.12 -27.63
CA GLY A 420 -19.82 -20.91 -28.01
C GLY A 420 -20.38 -19.62 -27.39
N VAL A 421 -21.17 -19.72 -26.32
CA VAL A 421 -21.83 -18.58 -25.68
C VAL A 421 -21.16 -18.28 -24.33
N PRO A 422 -20.81 -17.01 -24.03
CA PRO A 422 -20.34 -16.63 -22.71
C PRO A 422 -21.50 -16.64 -21.71
N VAL A 423 -21.30 -17.32 -20.58
CA VAL A 423 -22.24 -17.39 -19.45
C VAL A 423 -21.60 -16.65 -18.27
N GLY A 424 -22.38 -15.82 -17.59
CA GLY A 424 -21.93 -15.05 -16.44
C GLY A 424 -22.58 -15.53 -15.14
N LEU A 425 -21.81 -15.55 -14.05
CA LEU A 425 -22.28 -15.79 -12.70
C LEU A 425 -22.04 -14.54 -11.86
N ARG A 426 -23.05 -14.08 -11.11
CA ARG A 426 -22.87 -13.03 -10.09
C ARG A 426 -22.24 -13.66 -8.86
N THR A 427 -21.13 -13.10 -8.39
CA THR A 427 -20.44 -13.59 -7.20
C THR A 427 -20.88 -12.79 -5.98
N PRO A 428 -20.75 -13.32 -4.75
CA PRO A 428 -20.80 -12.50 -3.55
C PRO A 428 -19.69 -11.44 -3.57
N ALA A 429 -19.95 -10.32 -2.90
CA ALA A 429 -18.93 -9.29 -2.67
C ALA A 429 -17.85 -9.84 -1.74
N TYR A 430 -16.59 -9.48 -2.01
CA TYR A 430 -15.49 -9.87 -1.12
C TYR A 430 -15.72 -9.28 0.27
N ASN A 431 -15.77 -10.16 1.27
CA ASN A 431 -15.85 -9.79 2.66
C ASN A 431 -14.82 -10.64 3.42
N ALA A 432 -13.82 -9.98 4.03
CA ALA A 432 -12.83 -10.68 4.86
C ALA A 432 -13.47 -11.42 6.07
N SER A 433 -14.73 -11.10 6.40
CA SER A 433 -15.53 -11.70 7.46
C SER A 433 -16.73 -12.50 6.96
N SER A 434 -16.84 -12.86 5.67
CA SER A 434 -17.95 -13.70 5.21
C SER A 434 -17.95 -15.05 5.93
N ALA A 435 -19.13 -15.66 6.06
CA ALA A 435 -19.24 -17.04 6.50
C ALA A 435 -18.35 -17.90 5.60
N ALA A 436 -17.42 -18.64 6.22
CA ALA A 436 -16.51 -19.52 5.51
C ALA A 436 -17.33 -20.52 4.68
N SER A 437 -16.96 -20.72 3.43
CA SER A 437 -17.47 -21.80 2.60
C SER A 437 -17.23 -23.15 3.29
N LEU A 438 -18.01 -24.17 2.95
CA LEU A 438 -17.83 -25.53 3.48
C LEU A 438 -16.38 -26.01 3.37
N THR A 439 -15.74 -25.75 2.22
CA THR A 439 -14.34 -26.10 2.00
C THR A 439 -13.40 -25.30 2.91
N GLU A 440 -13.65 -24.02 3.15
CA GLU A 440 -12.84 -23.21 4.07
C GLU A 440 -13.03 -23.67 5.53
N ILE A 441 -14.24 -24.05 5.95
CA ILE A 441 -14.49 -24.67 7.26
C ILE A 441 -13.69 -25.95 7.40
N ALA A 442 -13.76 -26.82 6.38
CA ALA A 442 -13.06 -28.09 6.35
C ALA A 442 -11.54 -27.90 6.44
N VAL A 443 -10.98 -27.02 5.61
CA VAL A 443 -9.54 -26.70 5.61
C VAL A 443 -9.14 -26.05 6.93
N SER A 444 -9.90 -25.08 7.44
CA SER A 444 -9.59 -24.40 8.71
C SER A 444 -9.58 -25.39 9.90
N ASN A 445 -10.53 -26.33 9.91
CA ASN A 445 -10.62 -27.35 10.95
C ASN A 445 -9.43 -28.34 10.91
N PHE A 446 -8.96 -28.71 9.71
CA PHE A 446 -7.93 -29.73 9.57
C PHE A 446 -6.49 -29.19 9.42
N ALA A 447 -6.30 -27.99 8.88
CA ALA A 447 -4.97 -27.45 8.54
C ALA A 447 -4.03 -27.32 9.75
N GLN A 448 -4.59 -27.24 10.95
CA GLN A 448 -3.84 -27.19 12.21
C GLN A 448 -4.08 -28.41 13.11
N ALA A 449 -4.80 -29.43 12.62
CA ALA A 449 -5.07 -30.64 13.39
C ALA A 449 -3.81 -31.52 13.44
N ASP A 450 -3.46 -31.98 14.64
CA ASP A 450 -2.41 -33.00 14.83
C ASP A 450 -2.89 -34.41 14.46
N ASP A 451 -4.21 -34.60 14.35
CA ASP A 451 -4.86 -35.87 14.03
C ASP A 451 -5.16 -35.99 12.53
N SER A 452 -5.15 -37.22 12.04
CA SER A 452 -5.44 -37.59 10.65
C SER A 452 -6.93 -37.61 10.30
N SER A 453 -7.82 -37.52 11.29
CA SER A 453 -9.27 -37.50 11.07
C SER A 453 -9.84 -36.09 11.05
N SER A 454 -10.72 -35.81 10.08
CA SER A 454 -11.52 -34.59 10.04
C SER A 454 -13.00 -34.93 10.00
N PRO A 455 -13.86 -34.27 10.80
CA PRO A 455 -15.30 -34.40 10.68
C PRO A 455 -15.85 -33.79 9.38
N TRP A 456 -15.05 -33.05 8.61
CA TRP A 456 -15.49 -32.36 7.39
C TRP A 456 -14.86 -32.93 6.11
N ILE A 457 -13.73 -33.61 6.22
CA ILE A 457 -12.95 -34.06 5.08
C ILE A 457 -12.91 -35.58 5.05
N ARG A 458 -13.32 -36.14 3.91
CA ARG A 458 -13.09 -37.55 3.60
C ARG A 458 -11.73 -37.69 2.92
N PHE A 459 -10.76 -38.22 3.64
CA PHE A 459 -9.46 -38.55 3.07
C PHE A 459 -9.51 -39.88 2.31
N THR A 460 -8.70 -39.99 1.27
CA THR A 460 -8.48 -41.21 0.48
C THR A 460 -7.00 -41.51 0.46
N ASP A 461 -6.66 -42.80 0.30
CA ASP A 461 -5.27 -43.24 0.37
C ASP A 461 -4.52 -42.99 -0.96
N THR A 462 -5.26 -42.83 -2.07
CA THR A 462 -4.67 -42.67 -3.41
C THR A 462 -5.26 -41.50 -4.19
N ALA A 463 -4.46 -40.87 -5.05
CA ALA A 463 -4.91 -39.79 -5.93
C ALA A 463 -6.01 -40.22 -6.92
N GLN A 464 -6.00 -41.49 -7.33
CA GLN A 464 -7.04 -42.02 -8.22
C GLN A 464 -8.38 -42.15 -7.49
N GLU A 465 -8.39 -42.62 -6.24
CA GLU A 465 -9.59 -42.66 -5.41
C GLU A 465 -10.09 -41.25 -5.10
N PHE A 466 -9.18 -40.31 -4.82
CA PHE A 466 -9.53 -38.89 -4.66
C PHE A 466 -10.29 -38.35 -5.88
N GLU A 467 -9.74 -38.52 -7.09
CA GLU A 467 -10.40 -38.04 -8.31
C GLU A 467 -11.71 -38.76 -8.59
N THR A 468 -11.78 -40.06 -8.30
CA THR A 468 -13.02 -40.84 -8.42
C THR A 468 -14.09 -40.25 -7.49
N GLN A 469 -13.80 -40.12 -6.19
CA GLN A 469 -14.75 -39.57 -5.22
C GLN A 469 -15.11 -38.10 -5.48
N ARG A 470 -14.17 -37.29 -5.98
CA ARG A 470 -14.40 -35.88 -6.34
C ARG A 470 -15.37 -35.74 -7.52
N THR A 471 -15.41 -36.73 -8.41
CA THR A 471 -16.25 -36.72 -9.62
C THR A 471 -17.47 -37.63 -9.54
N ASP A 472 -17.61 -38.40 -8.46
CA ASP A 472 -18.77 -39.24 -8.19
C ASP A 472 -20.06 -38.40 -8.12
N THR A 473 -21.12 -38.93 -8.71
CA THR A 473 -22.45 -38.32 -8.67
C THR A 473 -23.20 -38.70 -7.40
N MET A 474 -24.23 -37.92 -7.04
CA MET A 474 -25.11 -38.29 -5.92
C MET A 474 -25.78 -39.64 -6.16
N ASN A 475 -26.17 -39.94 -7.41
CA ASN A 475 -26.74 -41.24 -7.78
C ASN A 475 -25.80 -42.40 -7.47
N THR A 476 -24.54 -42.31 -7.88
CA THR A 476 -23.53 -43.35 -7.62
C THR A 476 -23.23 -43.51 -6.13
N LEU A 477 -23.29 -42.41 -5.37
CA LEU A 477 -23.10 -42.44 -3.92
C LEU A 477 -24.28 -43.09 -3.21
N ALA A 478 -25.51 -42.72 -3.56
CA ALA A 478 -26.75 -43.26 -2.98
C ALA A 478 -27.02 -44.72 -3.41
N ALA A 479 -26.50 -45.14 -4.57
CA ALA A 479 -26.46 -46.52 -5.05
C ALA A 479 -25.29 -47.33 -4.48
N SER A 480 -24.38 -46.69 -3.75
CA SER A 480 -23.22 -47.40 -3.25
C SER A 480 -23.65 -48.40 -2.19
N SER A 481 -23.19 -49.65 -2.31
CA SER A 481 -23.26 -50.64 -1.22
C SER A 481 -22.53 -50.20 0.07
N SER A 482 -21.84 -49.06 0.02
CA SER A 482 -21.28 -48.38 1.17
C SER A 482 -22.38 -47.75 2.03
N TRP A 483 -23.47 -47.26 1.42
CA TRP A 483 -24.62 -46.70 2.14
C TRP A 483 -25.62 -47.78 2.52
N ARG A 484 -25.40 -48.43 3.67
CA ARG A 484 -26.14 -49.65 4.06
C ARG A 484 -27.37 -49.43 4.94
N VAL A 485 -27.63 -48.19 5.34
CA VAL A 485 -28.71 -47.88 6.28
C VAL A 485 -29.75 -47.00 5.63
N CYS A 486 -31.00 -47.29 5.96
CA CYS A 486 -32.11 -46.39 5.68
C CYS A 486 -32.59 -45.82 7.02
N MET A 487 -31.80 -44.91 7.59
CA MET A 487 -32.12 -44.27 8.85
C MET A 487 -31.50 -42.88 8.93
N ASP A 488 -32.12 -42.00 9.70
CA ASP A 488 -31.58 -40.67 9.97
C ASP A 488 -30.29 -40.76 10.78
N VAL A 489 -29.19 -40.23 10.22
CA VAL A 489 -27.84 -40.38 10.81
C VAL A 489 -27.59 -39.41 11.96
N ASP A 490 -28.45 -38.41 12.16
CA ASP A 490 -28.38 -37.48 13.28
C ASP A 490 -28.45 -38.20 14.64
N GLN A 491 -29.10 -39.36 14.68
CA GLN A 491 -29.16 -40.26 15.84
C GLN A 491 -27.76 -40.70 16.30
N TRP A 492 -26.78 -40.84 15.40
CA TRP A 492 -25.43 -41.24 15.76
C TRP A 492 -24.60 -40.11 16.39
N TYR A 493 -24.86 -38.86 16.01
CA TYR A 493 -24.04 -37.72 16.44
C TYR A 493 -24.70 -36.89 17.54
N LEU A 494 -26.04 -36.84 17.59
CA LEU A 494 -26.82 -36.08 18.56
C LEU A 494 -27.52 -36.97 19.60
N GLY A 495 -27.71 -38.26 19.31
CA GLY A 495 -28.54 -39.19 20.10
C GLY A 495 -27.85 -39.94 21.26
N GLY A 496 -26.54 -39.80 21.47
CA GLY A 496 -25.78 -40.52 22.52
C GLY A 496 -24.92 -41.67 21.98
N GLU A 497 -24.55 -42.65 22.83
CA GLU A 497 -23.59 -43.71 22.46
C GLU A 497 -24.00 -44.50 21.20
N VAL A 498 -23.18 -44.43 20.16
CA VAL A 498 -23.30 -45.25 18.95
C VAL A 498 -23.05 -46.71 19.30
N ALA A 499 -23.99 -47.59 18.92
CA ALA A 499 -23.87 -49.02 19.13
C ALA A 499 -22.54 -49.54 18.52
N PRO A 500 -21.84 -50.51 19.13
CA PRO A 500 -20.53 -50.95 18.66
C PRO A 500 -20.49 -51.39 17.19
N GLN A 501 -21.60 -51.97 16.70
CA GLN A 501 -21.76 -52.40 15.32
C GLN A 501 -21.88 -51.24 14.31
N ASP A 502 -22.29 -50.05 14.76
CA ASP A 502 -22.56 -48.89 13.91
C ASP A 502 -21.43 -47.85 13.98
N LYS A 503 -20.43 -48.04 14.84
CA LYS A 503 -19.30 -47.09 14.96
C LYS A 503 -18.55 -46.86 13.66
N GLN A 504 -18.29 -47.93 12.90
CA GLN A 504 -17.55 -47.80 11.63
C GLN A 504 -18.36 -47.08 10.56
N ASN A 505 -19.68 -47.29 10.57
CA ASN A 505 -20.62 -46.55 9.75
C ASN A 505 -20.64 -45.08 10.14
N ALA A 506 -20.80 -44.76 11.44
CA ALA A 506 -20.79 -43.40 11.93
C ALA A 506 -19.51 -42.64 11.53
N ILE A 507 -18.33 -43.25 11.60
CA ILE A 507 -17.09 -42.61 11.12
C ILE A 507 -17.14 -42.33 9.61
N ALA A 508 -17.64 -43.27 8.81
CA ALA A 508 -17.72 -43.12 7.37
C ALA A 508 -18.72 -42.03 6.92
N TYR A 509 -19.78 -41.81 7.70
CA TYR A 509 -20.84 -40.86 7.37
C TYR A 509 -20.66 -39.45 7.94
N GLU A 510 -19.68 -39.28 8.84
CA GLU A 510 -19.46 -38.03 9.58
C GLU A 510 -19.26 -36.80 8.66
N PRO A 511 -18.43 -36.85 7.59
CA PRO A 511 -18.27 -35.72 6.67
C PRO A 511 -19.56 -35.28 5.98
N PHE A 512 -20.46 -36.21 5.66
CA PHE A 512 -21.73 -35.91 4.99
C PHE A 512 -22.71 -35.22 5.94
N TRP A 513 -22.78 -35.67 7.20
CA TRP A 513 -23.63 -35.06 8.21
C TRP A 513 -23.24 -33.61 8.48
N TRP A 514 -21.97 -33.37 8.82
CA TRP A 514 -21.49 -32.04 9.18
C TRP A 514 -21.60 -31.07 8.00
N SER A 515 -21.26 -31.54 6.79
CA SER A 515 -21.37 -30.75 5.57
C SER A 515 -22.84 -30.40 5.23
N THR A 516 -23.81 -31.27 5.52
CA THR A 516 -25.24 -30.97 5.34
C THR A 516 -25.69 -29.83 6.24
N ALA A 517 -25.44 -29.96 7.55
CA ALA A 517 -25.92 -28.97 8.53
C ALA A 517 -25.35 -27.58 8.24
N SER A 518 -24.03 -27.48 8.04
CA SER A 518 -23.40 -26.18 7.74
C SER A 518 -23.72 -25.67 6.34
N GLY A 519 -23.88 -26.56 5.35
CA GLY A 519 -24.20 -26.18 3.97
C GLY A 519 -25.56 -25.52 3.84
N LEU A 520 -26.52 -25.97 4.66
CA LEU A 520 -27.86 -25.39 4.75
C LEU A 520 -27.94 -24.19 5.72
N GLY A 521 -26.80 -23.76 6.29
CA GLY A 521 -26.74 -22.62 7.22
C GLY A 521 -27.26 -22.91 8.63
N TRP A 522 -27.37 -24.19 9.00
CA TRP A 522 -27.81 -24.62 10.33
C TRP A 522 -26.64 -24.85 11.27
N SER A 523 -26.93 -24.84 12.58
CA SER A 523 -25.90 -25.13 13.57
C SER A 523 -25.58 -26.63 13.60
N ASN A 524 -24.38 -26.94 14.07
CA ASN A 524 -23.92 -28.31 14.33
C ASN A 524 -24.75 -29.09 15.39
N THR A 525 -25.84 -28.51 15.88
CA THR A 525 -26.74 -29.11 16.88
C THR A 525 -28.13 -29.38 16.31
N SER A 526 -28.36 -29.09 15.04
CA SER A 526 -29.65 -29.26 14.39
C SER A 526 -29.91 -30.73 14.07
N THR A 527 -31.13 -31.19 14.33
CA THR A 527 -31.57 -32.57 14.02
C THR A 527 -32.16 -32.64 12.60
N CYS A 528 -32.28 -33.86 12.06
CA CYS A 528 -32.99 -34.10 10.81
C CYS A 528 -34.40 -33.50 10.85
N SER A 529 -35.11 -33.66 11.98
CA SER A 529 -36.44 -33.07 12.18
C SER A 529 -36.46 -31.53 12.07
N ASN A 530 -35.39 -30.83 12.47
CA ASN A 530 -35.32 -29.38 12.29
C ASN A 530 -35.20 -28.97 10.81
N MET A 531 -34.65 -29.85 9.97
CA MET A 531 -34.41 -29.62 8.55
C MET A 531 -35.50 -30.23 7.64
N ALA A 532 -36.51 -30.89 8.21
CA ALA A 532 -37.53 -31.64 7.46
C ALA A 532 -38.23 -30.82 6.36
N SER A 533 -38.50 -29.53 6.62
CA SER A 533 -39.14 -28.64 5.65
C SER A 533 -38.29 -28.35 4.41
N LEU A 534 -37.00 -28.70 4.41
CA LEU A 534 -36.09 -28.51 3.28
C LEU A 534 -36.01 -29.76 2.38
N CYS A 535 -36.57 -30.89 2.79
CA CYS A 535 -36.43 -32.17 2.07
C CYS A 535 -36.93 -32.12 0.62
N ASN A 536 -38.00 -31.36 0.35
CA ASN A 536 -38.59 -31.22 -0.98
C ASN A 536 -37.82 -30.23 -1.88
N GLY A 537 -36.76 -29.58 -1.40
CA GLY A 537 -35.93 -28.68 -2.20
C GLY A 537 -34.99 -29.44 -3.14
N ASP A 538 -34.75 -28.90 -4.34
CA ASP A 538 -33.82 -29.46 -5.33
C ASP A 538 -32.42 -29.63 -4.73
N ASP A 539 -31.89 -28.60 -4.06
CA ASP A 539 -30.54 -28.61 -3.45
C ASP A 539 -30.40 -29.54 -2.21
N ALA A 540 -31.48 -30.17 -1.75
CA ALA A 540 -31.49 -30.99 -0.52
C ALA A 540 -30.93 -32.41 -0.70
N HIS A 541 -30.08 -32.64 -1.69
CA HIS A 541 -29.55 -33.97 -2.01
C HIS A 541 -28.83 -34.63 -0.84
N LEU A 542 -27.92 -33.88 -0.22
CA LEU A 542 -27.14 -34.40 0.89
C LEU A 542 -28.00 -34.58 2.14
N LEU A 543 -29.01 -33.72 2.33
CA LEU A 543 -30.00 -33.86 3.40
C LEU A 543 -30.80 -35.15 3.26
N ARG A 544 -31.26 -35.49 2.05
CA ARG A 544 -31.98 -36.75 1.78
C ARG A 544 -31.10 -37.98 1.93
N LEU A 545 -29.80 -37.84 1.69
CA LEU A 545 -28.84 -38.91 1.96
C LEU A 545 -28.66 -39.15 3.46
N VAL A 546 -28.48 -38.09 4.26
CA VAL A 546 -28.20 -38.21 5.70
C VAL A 546 -29.46 -38.33 6.57
N CYS A 547 -30.61 -37.84 6.11
CA CYS A 547 -31.90 -37.86 6.80
C CYS A 547 -32.99 -38.55 5.94
N PRO A 548 -32.76 -39.78 5.47
CA PRO A 548 -33.67 -40.39 4.50
C PRO A 548 -35.06 -40.64 5.06
N GLN A 549 -35.23 -40.92 6.36
CA GLN A 549 -36.54 -41.21 6.93
C GLN A 549 -37.32 -39.93 7.20
N THR A 550 -36.65 -38.92 7.77
CA THR A 550 -37.27 -37.60 7.94
C THR A 550 -37.71 -37.02 6.59
N CYS A 551 -36.94 -37.26 5.52
CA CYS A 551 -37.30 -36.83 4.18
C CYS A 551 -38.24 -37.80 3.42
N GLY A 552 -38.67 -38.91 4.05
CA GLY A 552 -39.63 -39.85 3.49
C GLY A 552 -39.11 -40.77 2.38
N CYS A 553 -37.79 -40.93 2.22
CA CYS A 553 -37.21 -41.85 1.25
C CYS A 553 -37.61 -43.33 1.51
N ASP A 554 -38.05 -43.67 2.72
CA ASP A 554 -38.46 -45.01 3.15
C ASP A 554 -39.97 -45.23 3.19
N ASP A 555 -40.77 -44.20 2.89
CA ASP A 555 -42.22 -44.24 2.97
C ASP A 555 -42.87 -43.79 1.65
N HIS A 556 -43.55 -44.74 1.02
CA HIS A 556 -44.27 -44.55 -0.24
C HIS A 556 -45.49 -43.64 -0.15
N LEU A 557 -45.91 -43.26 1.06
CA LEU A 557 -47.05 -42.37 1.32
C LEU A 557 -46.63 -40.92 1.63
N THR A 558 -45.34 -40.60 1.52
CA THR A 558 -44.83 -39.23 1.72
C THR A 558 -44.74 -38.45 0.40
N SER A 559 -44.18 -37.24 0.42
CA SER A 559 -44.10 -36.34 -0.75
C SER A 559 -43.18 -36.90 -1.84
N PRO A 560 -43.67 -37.39 -2.98
CA PRO A 560 -42.85 -37.98 -4.04
C PRO A 560 -41.76 -37.07 -4.65
N TRP A 561 -41.77 -35.76 -4.38
CA TRP A 561 -40.81 -34.82 -4.94
C TRP A 561 -39.37 -35.15 -4.53
N TYR A 562 -38.55 -35.39 -5.54
CA TYR A 562 -37.13 -35.70 -5.46
C TYR A 562 -36.76 -36.92 -4.58
N GLN A 563 -37.70 -37.77 -4.17
CA GLN A 563 -37.43 -38.97 -3.36
C GLN A 563 -36.83 -40.13 -4.17
N LEU A 564 -35.77 -39.83 -4.91
CA LEU A 564 -35.12 -40.73 -5.85
C LEU A 564 -33.64 -40.85 -5.51
N GLN A 565 -33.06 -41.96 -5.95
CA GLN A 565 -31.63 -42.25 -5.75
C GLN A 565 -30.72 -41.17 -6.34
N VAL A 566 -31.08 -40.63 -7.51
CA VAL A 566 -30.29 -39.58 -8.18
C VAL A 566 -30.18 -38.30 -7.37
N HIS A 567 -31.08 -38.08 -6.42
CA HIS A 567 -31.08 -36.93 -5.53
C HIS A 567 -30.80 -37.32 -4.07
N GLY A 568 -30.16 -38.46 -3.82
CA GLY A 568 -29.61 -38.79 -2.52
C GLY A 568 -30.43 -39.76 -1.67
N CYS A 569 -31.62 -40.20 -2.07
CA CYS A 569 -32.29 -41.27 -1.33
C CYS A 569 -31.52 -42.59 -1.45
N PRO A 570 -31.09 -43.23 -0.35
CA PRO A 570 -30.33 -44.47 -0.40
C PRO A 570 -31.09 -45.61 -1.09
N GLU A 571 -30.39 -46.47 -1.82
CA GLU A 571 -30.99 -47.67 -2.46
C GLU A 571 -31.73 -48.55 -1.47
N ARG A 572 -31.18 -48.69 -0.25
CA ARG A 572 -31.78 -49.46 0.82
C ARG A 572 -33.16 -48.94 1.25
N CYS A 573 -33.41 -47.64 1.12
CA CYS A 573 -34.71 -47.06 1.40
C CYS A 573 -35.73 -47.41 0.30
N ALA A 574 -35.29 -47.43 -0.96
CA ALA A 574 -36.13 -47.84 -2.09
C ALA A 574 -36.55 -49.32 -1.98
N GLU A 575 -35.68 -50.19 -1.43
CA GLU A 575 -36.04 -51.57 -1.10
C GLU A 575 -37.17 -51.61 -0.04
N THR A 576 -37.05 -50.85 1.05
CA THR A 576 -38.10 -50.74 2.09
C THR A 576 -39.43 -50.25 1.50
N VAL A 577 -39.38 -49.26 0.62
CA VAL A 577 -40.55 -48.76 -0.11
C VAL A 577 -41.18 -49.86 -0.95
N SER A 578 -40.37 -50.63 -1.69
CA SER A 578 -40.86 -51.71 -2.55
C SER A 578 -41.57 -52.79 -1.73
N ASP A 579 -40.96 -53.21 -0.62
CA ASP A 579 -41.55 -54.17 0.32
C ASP A 579 -42.88 -53.63 0.91
N GLY A 580 -42.91 -52.34 1.24
CA GLY A 580 -44.11 -51.66 1.75
C GLY A 580 -45.24 -51.59 0.73
N VAL A 581 -44.92 -51.30 -0.53
CA VAL A 581 -45.89 -51.25 -1.64
C VAL A 581 -46.45 -52.63 -1.95
N GLU A 582 -45.63 -53.69 -1.93
CA GLU A 582 -46.12 -55.06 -2.12
C GLU A 582 -47.08 -55.51 -1.00
N ALA A 583 -46.89 -55.00 0.22
CA ALA A 583 -47.72 -55.30 1.37
C ALA A 583 -48.98 -54.41 1.48
N ALA A 584 -49.01 -53.25 0.80
CA ALA A 584 -50.09 -52.28 0.89
C ALA A 584 -51.38 -52.78 0.23
N ALA A 585 -52.52 -52.38 0.78
CA ALA A 585 -53.81 -52.64 0.14
C ALA A 585 -53.95 -51.75 -1.11
N CYS A 586 -54.43 -52.30 -2.22
CA CYS A 586 -54.71 -51.55 -3.45
C CYS A 586 -55.96 -50.67 -3.26
N GLN A 587 -55.80 -49.56 -2.53
CA GLN A 587 -56.81 -48.55 -2.26
C GLN A 587 -56.16 -47.16 -2.29
N ASP A 588 -56.87 -46.17 -2.81
CA ASP A 588 -56.37 -44.80 -2.87
C ASP A 588 -56.25 -44.18 -1.45
N HIS A 589 -55.06 -43.71 -1.08
CA HIS A 589 -54.73 -43.31 0.29
C HIS A 589 -55.02 -41.82 0.61
N VAL A 590 -55.50 -41.04 -0.35
CA VAL A 590 -55.66 -39.57 -0.24
C VAL A 590 -56.65 -39.12 0.84
N ASN A 591 -57.58 -39.98 1.27
CA ASN A 591 -58.53 -39.64 2.33
C ASN A 591 -57.92 -39.67 3.74
N GLU A 592 -56.86 -40.46 3.96
CA GLU A 592 -56.16 -40.55 5.25
C GLU A 592 -54.99 -39.55 5.32
N SER A 593 -54.41 -39.21 4.16
CA SER A 593 -53.26 -38.31 4.00
C SER A 593 -53.64 -36.96 3.39
N GLN A 594 -54.86 -36.46 3.64
CA GLN A 594 -55.38 -35.26 2.97
C GLN A 594 -54.46 -34.04 3.11
N SER A 595 -53.73 -33.88 4.23
CA SER A 595 -52.74 -32.81 4.40
C SER A 595 -51.53 -32.97 3.48
N LEU A 596 -50.98 -34.18 3.37
CA LEU A 596 -49.82 -34.48 2.51
C LEU A 596 -50.17 -34.32 1.03
N TRP A 597 -51.37 -34.75 0.62
CA TRP A 597 -51.83 -34.54 -0.75
C TRP A 597 -51.97 -33.06 -1.10
N GLN A 598 -52.47 -32.23 -0.17
CA GLN A 598 -52.55 -30.79 -0.41
C GLN A 598 -51.16 -30.16 -0.49
N GLU A 599 -50.27 -30.51 0.44
CA GLU A 599 -48.88 -30.02 0.49
C GLU A 599 -48.11 -30.40 -0.78
N LEU A 600 -48.26 -31.63 -1.26
CA LEU A 600 -47.66 -32.10 -2.51
C LEU A 600 -47.95 -31.15 -3.68
N TRP A 601 -49.21 -30.77 -3.82
CA TRP A 601 -49.67 -29.91 -4.90
C TRP A 601 -49.55 -28.41 -4.56
N ASP A 602 -49.27 -28.04 -3.31
CA ASP A 602 -48.81 -26.70 -2.93
C ASP A 602 -47.37 -26.49 -3.42
N ASP A 603 -46.51 -27.51 -3.29
CA ASP A 603 -45.10 -27.47 -3.72
C ASP A 603 -44.92 -27.60 -5.24
N TYR A 604 -45.84 -28.28 -5.94
CA TYR A 604 -45.72 -28.61 -7.36
C TYR A 604 -45.30 -27.44 -8.29
N PRO A 605 -45.89 -26.23 -8.20
CA PRO A 605 -45.49 -25.13 -9.07
C PRO A 605 -44.02 -24.72 -8.88
N ASP A 606 -43.56 -24.67 -7.62
CA ASP A 606 -42.18 -24.28 -7.29
C ASP A 606 -41.19 -25.37 -7.67
N VAL A 607 -41.55 -26.65 -7.45
CA VAL A 607 -40.76 -27.82 -7.85
C VAL A 607 -40.56 -27.85 -9.36
N ILE A 608 -41.63 -27.68 -10.15
CA ILE A 608 -41.53 -27.64 -11.61
C ILE A 608 -40.74 -26.43 -12.09
N ALA A 609 -40.92 -25.27 -11.48
CA ALA A 609 -40.15 -24.08 -11.83
C ALA A 609 -38.65 -24.26 -11.58
N SER A 610 -38.29 -24.89 -10.46
CA SER A 610 -36.91 -25.24 -10.13
C SER A 610 -36.35 -26.25 -11.14
N PHE A 611 -37.05 -27.36 -11.36
CA PHE A 611 -36.61 -28.43 -12.26
C PHE A 611 -36.42 -27.95 -13.71
N MET A 612 -37.31 -27.09 -14.19
CA MET A 612 -37.22 -26.53 -15.55
C MET A 612 -36.20 -25.38 -15.66
N GLY A 613 -35.70 -24.87 -14.53
CA GLY A 613 -34.87 -23.66 -14.50
C GLY A 613 -35.62 -22.40 -14.99
N LEU A 614 -36.95 -22.39 -14.84
CA LEU A 614 -37.84 -21.34 -15.33
C LEU A 614 -38.70 -20.81 -14.17
N PRO A 615 -38.29 -19.71 -13.49
CA PRO A 615 -39.02 -19.18 -12.34
C PRO A 615 -40.48 -18.81 -12.63
N ASP A 616 -40.80 -18.46 -13.89
CA ASP A 616 -42.17 -18.14 -14.29
C ASP A 616 -43.04 -19.37 -14.56
N ALA A 617 -42.47 -20.59 -14.62
CA ALA A 617 -43.26 -21.81 -14.76
C ALA A 617 -44.19 -22.05 -13.56
N ALA A 618 -43.83 -21.56 -12.36
CA ALA A 618 -44.69 -21.60 -11.17
C ALA A 618 -45.99 -20.79 -11.36
N LYS A 619 -46.02 -19.85 -12.31
CA LYS A 619 -47.18 -19.01 -12.62
C LYS A 619 -47.93 -19.49 -13.86
N ASP A 620 -47.48 -20.57 -14.50
CA ASP A 620 -48.13 -21.07 -15.71
C ASP A 620 -49.57 -21.52 -15.37
N PRO A 621 -50.60 -21.02 -16.09
CA PRO A 621 -51.99 -21.37 -15.82
C PRO A 621 -52.26 -22.88 -15.89
N ASN A 622 -51.51 -23.65 -16.69
CA ASN A 622 -51.66 -25.10 -16.78
C ASN A 622 -51.10 -25.80 -15.54
N VAL A 623 -49.95 -25.35 -15.04
CA VAL A 623 -49.33 -25.86 -13.80
C VAL A 623 -50.24 -25.58 -12.60
N LEU A 624 -50.70 -24.34 -12.45
CA LEU A 624 -51.65 -23.96 -11.40
C LEU A 624 -53.01 -24.67 -11.55
N GLY A 625 -53.46 -24.83 -12.80
CA GLY A 625 -54.70 -25.52 -13.12
C GLY A 625 -54.66 -27.00 -12.71
N ILE A 626 -53.57 -27.70 -12.99
CA ILE A 626 -53.39 -29.09 -12.59
C ILE A 626 -53.27 -29.23 -11.08
N ALA A 627 -52.48 -28.37 -10.41
CA ALA A 627 -52.42 -28.35 -8.94
C ALA A 627 -53.82 -28.19 -8.32
N SER A 628 -54.60 -27.20 -8.80
CA SER A 628 -55.96 -26.97 -8.31
C SER A 628 -56.90 -28.13 -8.62
N LEU A 629 -56.78 -28.75 -9.78
CA LEU A 629 -57.58 -29.90 -10.17
C LEU A 629 -57.31 -31.09 -9.23
N MET A 630 -56.04 -31.44 -9.05
CA MET A 630 -55.60 -32.54 -8.20
C MET A 630 -56.00 -32.33 -6.73
N LYS A 631 -55.89 -31.10 -6.22
CA LYS A 631 -56.38 -30.75 -4.87
C LYS A 631 -57.88 -30.92 -4.70
N SER A 632 -58.67 -30.65 -5.76
CA SER A 632 -60.13 -30.69 -5.70
C SER A 632 -60.73 -32.08 -5.91
N GLN A 633 -60.10 -32.92 -6.73
CA GLN A 633 -60.63 -34.23 -7.14
C GLN A 633 -59.84 -35.43 -6.57
N GLY A 634 -58.71 -35.19 -5.90
CA GLY A 634 -57.86 -36.26 -5.36
C GLY A 634 -57.32 -37.18 -6.44
N CYS A 635 -57.15 -38.47 -6.12
CA CYS A 635 -56.66 -39.48 -7.06
C CYS A 635 -57.47 -39.57 -8.37
N SER A 636 -58.78 -39.33 -8.32
CA SER A 636 -59.63 -39.44 -9.51
C SER A 636 -59.25 -38.50 -10.64
N ALA A 637 -58.55 -37.39 -10.34
CA ALA A 637 -58.01 -36.49 -11.36
C ALA A 637 -56.98 -37.16 -12.27
N LEU A 638 -56.21 -38.14 -11.77
CA LEU A 638 -55.17 -38.84 -12.53
C LEU A 638 -55.74 -39.62 -13.71
N SER A 639 -56.96 -40.15 -13.58
CA SER A 639 -57.65 -40.83 -14.69
C SER A 639 -57.93 -39.93 -15.90
N SER A 640 -58.15 -38.63 -15.64
CA SER A 640 -58.50 -37.63 -16.66
C SER A 640 -57.29 -36.84 -17.15
N ASN A 641 -56.35 -36.54 -16.25
CA ASN A 641 -55.18 -35.69 -16.47
C ASN A 641 -53.93 -36.36 -15.88
N GLY A 642 -53.65 -37.59 -16.32
CA GLY A 642 -52.57 -38.42 -15.78
C GLY A 642 -51.15 -38.03 -16.19
N THR A 643 -51.00 -37.08 -17.13
CA THR A 643 -49.68 -36.62 -17.61
C THR A 643 -49.32 -35.26 -17.06
N GLU A 644 -48.08 -35.11 -16.60
CA GLU A 644 -47.51 -33.83 -16.18
C GLU A 644 -47.30 -32.93 -17.42
N PRO A 645 -47.83 -31.69 -17.42
CA PRO A 645 -47.95 -30.83 -18.59
C PRO A 645 -46.61 -30.36 -19.18
N MET A 646 -45.56 -30.25 -18.37
CA MET A 646 -44.27 -29.68 -18.79
C MET A 646 -43.30 -30.73 -19.32
N THR A 647 -43.28 -31.91 -18.68
CA THR A 647 -42.39 -33.04 -18.97
C THR A 647 -43.07 -34.08 -19.88
N GLY A 648 -44.40 -34.11 -19.92
CA GLY A 648 -45.19 -35.10 -20.65
C GLY A 648 -45.17 -36.50 -20.04
N ILE A 649 -44.59 -36.67 -18.85
CA ILE A 649 -44.49 -37.96 -18.17
C ILE A 649 -45.77 -38.23 -17.38
N GLU A 650 -46.21 -39.49 -17.38
CA GLU A 650 -47.35 -39.91 -16.57
C GLU A 650 -47.01 -39.85 -15.08
N PHE A 651 -47.84 -39.17 -14.29
CA PHE A 651 -47.70 -39.08 -12.84
C PHE A 651 -47.67 -40.46 -12.18
N CYS A 652 -48.47 -41.40 -12.67
CA CYS A 652 -48.52 -42.77 -12.15
C CYS A 652 -47.24 -43.58 -12.45
N SER A 653 -46.46 -43.20 -13.46
CA SER A 653 -45.22 -43.88 -13.83
C SER A 653 -43.98 -43.31 -13.13
N GLY A 654 -44.07 -42.08 -12.59
CA GLY A 654 -42.93 -41.39 -11.99
C GLY A 654 -41.96 -40.84 -13.03
N HIS A 655 -41.06 -39.95 -12.59
CA HIS A 655 -39.98 -39.40 -13.40
C HIS A 655 -38.64 -39.80 -12.78
N SER A 656 -37.70 -40.31 -13.57
CA SER A 656 -36.40 -40.84 -13.09
C SER A 656 -35.49 -39.83 -12.37
N SER A 657 -35.88 -38.56 -12.29
CA SER A 657 -35.08 -37.45 -11.76
C SER A 657 -35.94 -36.31 -11.24
N LEU A 658 -37.20 -36.56 -10.90
CA LEU A 658 -38.04 -35.49 -10.34
C LEU A 658 -39.00 -36.02 -9.29
N PHE A 659 -39.70 -37.14 -9.54
CA PHE A 659 -40.65 -37.66 -8.56
C PHE A 659 -40.86 -39.17 -8.66
N THR A 660 -41.16 -39.80 -7.53
CA THR A 660 -41.55 -41.22 -7.48
C THR A 660 -42.98 -41.44 -8.00
N PRO A 661 -43.32 -42.65 -8.47
CA PRO A 661 -44.65 -42.95 -9.00
C PRO A 661 -45.81 -42.55 -8.07
N LEU A 662 -46.75 -41.74 -8.54
CA LEU A 662 -48.00 -41.46 -7.78
C LEU A 662 -48.91 -42.69 -7.67
N ALA A 663 -48.63 -43.76 -8.42
CA ALA A 663 -49.32 -45.03 -8.29
C ALA A 663 -49.22 -45.62 -6.87
N TYR A 664 -48.23 -45.22 -6.07
CA TYR A 664 -48.14 -45.63 -4.67
C TYR A 664 -49.19 -44.96 -3.77
N LEU A 665 -49.54 -43.69 -4.06
CA LEU A 665 -50.58 -42.94 -3.34
C LEU A 665 -51.98 -43.24 -3.89
N CYS A 666 -52.07 -43.48 -5.20
CA CYS A 666 -53.29 -43.67 -5.96
C CYS A 666 -53.23 -44.94 -6.82
N PRO A 667 -53.16 -46.15 -6.22
CA PRO A 667 -52.99 -47.40 -6.97
C PRO A 667 -54.22 -47.82 -7.79
N VAL A 668 -55.40 -47.21 -7.57
CA VAL A 668 -56.65 -47.61 -8.22
C VAL A 668 -57.04 -46.69 -9.39
N SER A 669 -56.71 -45.40 -9.29
CA SER A 669 -57.21 -44.33 -10.16
C SER A 669 -56.54 -44.19 -11.52
#